data_AF-A0A4R6UVZ9-F1
#
_entry.id   AF-A0A4R6UVZ9-F1
#
_cell.length_a   1.000
_cell.length_b   1.000
_cell.length_c   1.000
_cell.angle_alpha   90.00
_cell.angle_beta   90.00
_cell.angle_gamma   90.00
#
_symmetry.space_group_name_H-M   'P 1'
#
loop_
_entity.id
_entity.type
_entity.pdbx_description
1 polymer ?
#
loop_
_entity_poly.entity_id
_entity_poly.type
_entity_poly.pdbx_seq_one_letter_code
_entity_poly.pdbx_strand_id
1 'polypeptide(L)'
;MSGIPDEVATERQWQTQRAAQRFEETEAGRARTREAQQRTGYAVHDTFDQVRARGERLIELREAPVEAVMDVALLGVADRQAVYERIIGASNDLQSVSFLARGLRAAAPVARIVLAENGRELPYGTGFLVSPELLLTNHHVLGDADLARRVLVEFGAEVDIDHRPRPTVRHRLDPAAFFVADRELDFALVRVLPGGDGRPPGTVFGWNPLLRTQGKVVTGESVNIVGHPMGRLKEITVRGNRVDQQTEDFLQYSADTERGSSGSPVFNDQWEVVALHHSAVPRRDARGRRLRVDGTPARHGDPDSALAWVGNEGTRVSSILGFLSTLEFTAAQRGLLAGMGPGAVAAPPDASGPLRLRERSPRTRGASLPGADTDGVRLVFVHGRGQQGLAPAQLRDAWTAGLNTGLNAAGLPGVRSAAVWFPYYGDLLAERTGVGEARGGAADAPAPRQDEPRAVYESMLAQAALRSGMPAELMAAGPAGSAEEAGLLGAASSAVVSRLQRQLSWVAARSGLDEALIALLIRDVAGYLGRASVRGAVLDAVAAGFPESGEVVVVAHSLGTVVAMDLLARARPDVTVPLLVTAGSPLGLDAVHDRVLHRPPGAPDSVGSWLNAWSPADAVAIGCPLAPVWGAGLTEVVTANSHRRPHDIEEYLRHPEVALRIAGALRPGG
;
A
#
# COMPACT_ATOMS: atom_id res chain seq x y z
N MET A 1 27.60 32.77 14.35
CA MET A 1 26.27 32.16 14.54
C MET A 1 25.28 33.27 14.88
N SER A 2 24.03 33.14 14.43
CA SER A 2 22.88 34.06 14.61
C SER A 2 22.61 35.00 13.43
N GLY A 3 21.41 34.89 12.89
CA GLY A 3 20.90 35.53 11.67
C GLY A 3 19.58 34.88 11.26
N ILE A 4 19.40 33.60 11.58
CA ILE A 4 18.11 32.92 11.58
C ILE A 4 17.34 33.35 12.84
N PRO A 5 16.03 33.67 12.76
CA PRO A 5 15.20 34.02 13.91
C PRO A 5 15.29 32.98 15.04
N ASP A 6 15.26 33.45 16.29
CA ASP A 6 15.40 32.60 17.48
C ASP A 6 14.31 31.51 17.58
N GLU A 7 13.11 31.81 17.09
CA GLU A 7 11.98 30.87 16.99
C GLU A 7 12.31 29.68 16.07
N VAL A 8 12.85 29.96 14.88
CA VAL A 8 13.28 28.93 13.91
C VAL A 8 14.44 28.11 14.48
N ALA A 9 15.36 28.73 15.21
CA ALA A 9 16.47 28.03 15.84
C ALA A 9 16.00 27.10 16.97
N THR A 10 15.05 27.57 17.80
CA THR A 10 14.47 26.81 18.91
C THR A 10 13.65 25.63 18.40
N GLU A 11 12.83 25.85 17.37
CA GLU A 11 12.02 24.78 16.78
C GLU A 11 12.90 23.72 16.13
N ARG A 12 13.97 24.12 15.41
CA ARG A 12 14.96 23.18 14.87
C ARG A 12 15.62 22.36 15.98
N GLN A 13 15.99 23.00 17.10
CA GLN A 13 16.59 22.30 18.23
C GLN A 13 15.63 21.28 18.85
N TRP A 14 14.34 21.62 18.96
CA TRP A 14 13.30 20.71 19.42
C TRP A 14 13.18 19.49 18.50
N GLN A 15 13.10 19.70 17.17
CA GLN A 15 13.04 18.61 16.19
C GLN A 15 14.27 17.69 16.26
N THR A 16 15.48 18.26 16.37
CA THR A 16 16.71 17.47 16.53
C THR A 16 16.72 16.65 17.82
N GLN A 17 16.12 17.15 18.91
CA GLN A 17 15.99 16.37 20.15
C GLN A 17 15.00 15.22 19.99
N ARG A 18 13.85 15.47 19.37
CA ARG A 18 12.82 14.44 19.13
C ARG A 18 13.30 13.36 18.18
N ALA A 19 14.00 13.74 17.10
CA ALA A 19 14.64 12.80 16.19
C ALA A 19 15.68 11.93 16.91
N ALA A 20 16.54 12.53 17.76
CA ALA A 20 17.50 11.77 18.54
C ALA A 20 16.84 10.77 19.50
N GLN A 21 15.76 11.17 20.17
CA GLN A 21 15.00 10.28 21.04
C GLN A 21 14.41 9.09 20.27
N ARG A 22 13.71 9.36 19.15
CA ARG A 22 13.16 8.29 18.29
C ARG A 22 14.25 7.37 17.75
N PHE A 23 15.40 7.94 17.40
CA PHE A 23 16.56 7.18 16.96
C PHE A 23 17.03 6.24 18.08
N GLU A 24 17.20 6.72 19.32
CA GLU A 24 17.54 5.87 20.47
C GLU A 24 16.49 4.77 20.72
N GLU A 25 15.20 5.09 20.67
CA GLU A 25 14.09 4.13 20.87
C GLU A 25 14.09 2.98 19.83
N THR A 26 14.62 3.25 18.64
CA THR A 26 14.69 2.29 17.52
C THR A 26 16.03 1.55 17.41
N GLU A 27 16.99 1.79 18.33
CA GLU A 27 18.32 1.17 18.30
C GLU A 27 18.27 -0.35 18.36
N ALA A 28 17.39 -0.94 19.19
CA ALA A 28 17.22 -2.39 19.24
C ALA A 28 16.68 -2.97 17.91
N GLY A 29 15.85 -2.22 17.19
CA GLY A 29 15.39 -2.57 15.85
C GLY A 29 16.56 -2.58 14.86
N ARG A 30 17.29 -1.47 14.77
CA ARG A 30 18.47 -1.33 13.91
C ARG A 30 19.57 -2.34 14.22
N ALA A 31 19.81 -2.66 15.49
CA ALA A 31 20.79 -3.67 15.89
C ALA A 31 20.42 -5.05 15.34
N ARG A 32 19.16 -5.47 15.48
CA ARG A 32 18.66 -6.73 14.90
C ARG A 32 18.77 -6.75 13.38
N THR A 33 18.46 -5.64 12.71
CA THR A 33 18.64 -5.50 11.27
C THR A 33 20.11 -5.67 10.88
N ARG A 34 21.05 -5.00 11.56
CA ARG A 34 22.49 -5.14 11.30
C ARG A 34 23.01 -6.55 11.55
N GLU A 35 22.58 -7.21 12.62
CA GLU A 35 22.92 -8.61 12.90
C GLU A 35 22.37 -9.55 11.81
N ALA A 36 21.14 -9.31 11.34
CA ALA A 36 20.56 -10.06 10.24
C ALA A 36 21.32 -9.84 8.92
N GLN A 37 21.72 -8.60 8.62
CA GLN A 37 22.55 -8.24 7.46
C GLN A 37 23.89 -8.98 7.51
N GLN A 38 24.57 -8.97 8.66
CA GLN A 38 25.85 -9.65 8.85
C GLN A 38 25.73 -11.17 8.73
N ARG A 39 24.63 -11.76 9.24
CA ARG A 39 24.39 -13.20 9.21
C ARG A 39 24.01 -13.73 7.84
N THR A 40 23.20 -12.97 7.08
CA THR A 40 22.64 -13.41 5.80
C THR A 40 23.45 -12.95 4.59
N GLY A 41 24.22 -11.85 4.73
CA GLY A 41 24.93 -11.21 3.63
C GLY A 41 24.07 -10.33 2.73
N TYR A 42 22.77 -10.18 3.02
CA TYR A 42 21.87 -9.30 2.27
C TYR A 42 21.73 -7.93 2.94
N ALA A 43 21.65 -6.87 2.15
CA ALA A 43 21.42 -5.52 2.69
C ALA A 43 19.97 -5.30 3.12
N VAL A 44 19.03 -5.96 2.45
CA VAL A 44 17.58 -5.72 2.59
C VAL A 44 17.00 -6.59 3.70
N HIS A 45 16.37 -5.95 4.68
CA HIS A 45 15.75 -6.63 5.82
C HIS A 45 14.50 -5.89 6.29
N ASP A 46 13.34 -6.36 5.84
CA ASP A 46 12.03 -5.88 6.27
C ASP A 46 11.03 -7.04 6.34
N THR A 47 9.77 -6.76 6.66
CA THR A 47 8.73 -7.80 6.64
C THR A 47 8.53 -8.33 5.21
N PHE A 48 8.12 -9.59 5.08
CA PHE A 48 7.82 -10.20 3.78
C PHE A 48 6.83 -9.37 2.96
N ASP A 49 5.81 -8.79 3.59
CA ASP A 49 4.83 -7.96 2.92
C ASP A 49 5.42 -6.67 2.34
N GLN A 50 6.35 -6.03 3.04
CA GLN A 50 7.03 -4.83 2.55
C GLN A 50 7.97 -5.16 1.40
N VAL A 51 8.74 -6.24 1.52
CA VAL A 51 9.65 -6.75 0.49
C VAL A 51 8.85 -7.14 -0.77
N ARG A 52 7.72 -7.83 -0.62
CA ARG A 52 6.79 -8.15 -1.71
C ARG A 52 6.22 -6.89 -2.36
N ALA A 53 5.65 -5.98 -1.58
CA ALA A 53 5.07 -4.73 -2.10
C ALA A 53 6.11 -3.89 -2.86
N ARG A 54 7.38 -3.92 -2.41
CA ARG A 54 8.49 -3.29 -3.12
C ARG A 54 8.84 -4.00 -4.42
N GLY A 55 8.91 -5.33 -4.41
CA GLY A 55 9.15 -6.14 -5.61
C GLY A 55 8.07 -5.90 -6.69
N GLU A 56 6.80 -5.96 -6.31
CA GLU A 56 5.65 -5.69 -7.19
C GLU A 56 5.75 -4.29 -7.81
N ARG A 57 6.09 -3.28 -7.01
CA ARG A 57 6.29 -1.90 -7.49
C ARG A 57 7.40 -1.79 -8.53
N LEU A 58 8.53 -2.47 -8.32
CA LEU A 58 9.65 -2.44 -9.28
C LEU A 58 9.27 -3.10 -10.62
N ILE A 59 8.44 -4.14 -10.57
CA ILE A 59 7.88 -4.81 -11.75
C ILE A 59 6.93 -3.85 -12.50
N GLU A 60 6.01 -3.19 -11.80
CA GLU A 60 5.10 -2.18 -12.38
C GLU A 60 5.86 -1.07 -13.12
N LEU A 61 6.98 -0.63 -12.54
CA LEU A 61 7.82 0.43 -13.10
C LEU A 61 8.75 -0.08 -14.22
N ARG A 62 8.74 -1.38 -14.53
CA ARG A 62 9.63 -2.06 -15.50
C ARG A 62 11.12 -1.90 -15.18
N GLU A 63 11.46 -1.84 -13.89
CA GLU A 63 12.82 -1.64 -13.39
C GLU A 63 13.43 -2.93 -12.79
N ALA A 64 12.67 -4.03 -12.77
CA ALA A 64 13.18 -5.36 -12.41
C ALA A 64 13.75 -6.10 -13.64
N PRO A 65 14.88 -6.83 -13.51
CA PRO A 65 15.43 -7.67 -14.59
C PRO A 65 14.37 -8.66 -15.09
N VAL A 66 14.24 -8.82 -16.41
CA VAL A 66 13.25 -9.72 -17.03
C VAL A 66 13.37 -11.14 -16.48
N GLU A 67 14.60 -11.59 -16.21
CA GLU A 67 14.93 -12.88 -15.60
C GLU A 67 14.37 -12.99 -14.18
N ALA A 68 14.46 -11.92 -13.39
CA ALA A 68 13.94 -11.88 -12.02
C ALA A 68 12.41 -11.80 -12.00
N VAL A 69 11.78 -11.10 -12.96
CA VAL A 69 10.32 -11.12 -13.16
C VAL A 69 9.83 -12.53 -13.49
N MET A 70 10.59 -13.26 -14.33
CA MET A 70 10.30 -14.66 -14.67
C MET A 70 10.52 -15.61 -13.48
N ASP A 71 11.58 -15.41 -12.69
CA ASP A 71 11.85 -16.21 -11.49
C ASP A 71 10.77 -16.03 -10.41
N VAL A 72 10.30 -14.78 -10.16
CA VAL A 72 9.19 -14.52 -9.23
C VAL A 72 7.91 -15.27 -9.64
N ALA A 73 7.64 -15.32 -10.95
CA ALA A 73 6.44 -15.95 -11.48
C ALA A 73 6.43 -17.50 -11.31
N LEU A 74 7.60 -18.13 -11.23
CA LEU A 74 7.78 -19.59 -11.28
C LEU A 74 7.95 -20.27 -9.90
N LEU A 75 8.02 -19.51 -8.81
CA LEU A 75 8.48 -20.01 -7.49
C LEU A 75 7.41 -19.99 -6.38
N GLY A 76 7.58 -20.82 -5.35
CA GLY A 76 6.71 -20.88 -4.14
C GLY A 76 6.92 -19.69 -3.18
N VAL A 77 6.11 -19.54 -2.12
CA VAL A 77 6.13 -18.34 -1.24
C VAL A 77 7.50 -18.08 -0.58
N ALA A 78 8.15 -19.11 -0.07
CA ALA A 78 9.48 -19.00 0.53
C ALA A 78 10.57 -18.69 -0.51
N ASP A 79 10.44 -19.23 -1.72
CA ASP A 79 11.37 -18.97 -2.83
C ASP A 79 11.15 -17.56 -3.42
N ARG A 80 9.90 -17.06 -3.45
CA ARG A 80 9.55 -15.69 -3.86
C ARG A 80 10.12 -14.66 -2.93
N GLN A 81 10.12 -14.91 -1.61
CA GLN A 81 10.79 -14.03 -0.65
C GLN A 81 12.27 -13.87 -1.01
N ALA A 82 12.97 -14.99 -1.20
CA ALA A 82 14.38 -14.98 -1.57
C ALA A 82 14.62 -14.29 -2.93
N VAL A 83 13.70 -14.41 -3.90
CA VAL A 83 13.81 -13.70 -5.17
C VAL A 83 13.51 -12.22 -5.03
N TYR A 84 12.51 -11.79 -4.27
CA TYR A 84 12.28 -10.37 -4.00
C TYR A 84 13.47 -9.76 -3.25
N GLU A 85 14.02 -10.48 -2.26
CA GLU A 85 15.26 -10.09 -1.58
C GLU A 85 16.44 -9.98 -2.55
N ARG A 86 16.52 -10.84 -3.58
CA ARG A 86 17.53 -10.71 -4.66
C ARG A 86 17.25 -9.55 -5.62
N ILE A 87 15.99 -9.28 -5.97
CA ILE A 87 15.61 -8.16 -6.85
C ILE A 87 15.98 -6.83 -6.19
N ILE A 88 15.70 -6.71 -4.90
CA ILE A 88 15.94 -5.48 -4.14
C ILE A 88 17.40 -5.41 -3.66
N GLY A 89 17.99 -6.56 -3.31
CA GLY A 89 19.29 -6.68 -2.64
C GLY A 89 20.46 -7.06 -3.54
N ALA A 90 20.25 -7.26 -4.85
CA ALA A 90 21.35 -7.33 -5.82
C ALA A 90 22.13 -6.03 -5.71
N SER A 91 23.27 -6.12 -5.01
CA SER A 91 24.15 -5.02 -4.66
C SER A 91 24.88 -4.56 -5.91
N ASN A 92 24.13 -3.95 -6.82
CA ASN A 92 24.62 -3.44 -8.06
C ASN A 92 24.37 -1.94 -8.05
N ASP A 93 25.40 -1.17 -7.70
CA ASP A 93 25.40 0.30 -7.84
C ASP A 93 25.27 0.74 -9.32
N LEU A 94 25.17 -0.21 -10.25
CA LEU A 94 24.90 0.04 -11.66
C LEU A 94 23.45 0.50 -11.86
N GLN A 95 23.32 1.80 -12.10
CA GLN A 95 22.09 2.43 -12.53
C GLN A 95 22.10 2.64 -14.05
N SER A 96 20.93 2.54 -14.69
CA SER A 96 20.77 2.98 -16.08
C SER A 96 21.21 4.44 -16.22
N VAL A 97 21.82 4.82 -17.35
CA VAL A 97 22.20 6.22 -17.63
C VAL A 97 20.98 7.16 -17.52
N SER A 98 19.77 6.65 -17.77
CA SER A 98 18.52 7.40 -17.59
C SER A 98 18.28 7.87 -16.14
N PHE A 99 18.90 7.25 -15.15
CA PHE A 99 18.89 7.69 -13.75
C PHE A 99 19.32 9.15 -13.62
N LEU A 100 20.35 9.57 -14.35
CA LEU A 100 20.83 10.96 -14.32
C LEU A 100 19.80 11.93 -14.90
N ALA A 101 19.20 11.60 -16.05
CA ALA A 101 18.20 12.45 -16.69
C ALA A 101 16.92 12.56 -15.84
N ARG A 102 16.47 11.45 -15.24
CA ARG A 102 15.34 11.44 -14.30
C ARG A 102 15.66 12.23 -13.02
N GLY A 103 16.89 12.11 -12.52
CA GLY A 103 17.38 12.88 -11.38
C GLY A 103 17.38 14.37 -11.64
N LEU A 104 17.85 14.82 -12.81
CA LEU A 104 17.76 16.22 -13.21
C LEU A 104 16.30 16.72 -13.24
N ARG A 105 15.37 15.92 -13.76
CA ARG A 105 13.94 16.25 -13.76
C ARG A 105 13.39 16.36 -12.33
N ALA A 106 13.74 15.44 -11.44
CA ALA A 106 13.28 15.43 -10.05
C ALA A 106 13.92 16.55 -9.19
N ALA A 107 15.14 16.97 -9.55
CA ALA A 107 15.88 18.04 -8.91
C ALA A 107 15.42 19.45 -9.36
N ALA A 108 14.88 19.58 -10.58
CA ALA A 108 14.39 20.85 -11.11
C ALA A 108 13.39 21.59 -10.18
N PRO A 109 12.36 20.94 -9.61
CA PRO A 109 11.41 21.58 -8.69
C PRO A 109 11.94 21.79 -7.26
N VAL A 110 13.20 21.45 -6.97
CA VAL A 110 13.82 21.69 -5.66
C VAL A 110 14.34 23.12 -5.63
N ALA A 111 13.93 23.86 -4.59
CA ALA A 111 14.19 25.28 -4.42
C ALA A 111 14.92 25.57 -3.11
N ARG A 112 15.74 26.62 -3.14
CA ARG A 112 16.38 27.19 -1.96
C ARG A 112 15.40 28.13 -1.26
N ILE A 113 15.24 27.96 0.04
CA ILE A 113 14.40 28.83 0.88
C ILE A 113 15.27 29.94 1.47
N VAL A 114 14.86 31.18 1.23
CA VAL A 114 15.57 32.40 1.61
C VAL A 114 14.67 33.26 2.47
N LEU A 115 15.08 33.53 3.71
CA LEU A 115 14.41 34.48 4.58
C LEU A 115 14.84 35.89 4.20
N ALA A 116 13.88 36.75 3.87
CA ALA A 116 14.10 38.17 3.65
C ALA A 116 13.67 38.95 4.91
N GLU A 117 14.64 39.40 5.68
CA GLU A 117 14.39 40.12 6.94
C GLU A 117 15.30 41.34 7.06
N ASN A 118 14.72 42.51 7.34
CA ASN A 118 15.44 43.78 7.53
C ASN A 118 16.43 44.12 6.39
N GLY A 119 16.05 43.80 5.14
CA GLY A 119 16.88 44.03 3.95
C GLY A 119 18.02 43.03 3.76
N ARG A 120 18.12 42.00 4.60
CA ARG A 120 19.08 40.89 4.45
C ARG A 120 18.35 39.66 3.91
N GLU A 121 18.98 38.99 2.96
CA GLU A 121 18.53 37.70 2.43
C GLU A 121 19.42 36.59 3.01
N LEU A 122 18.80 35.64 3.71
CA LEU A 122 19.48 34.57 4.42
C LEU A 122 18.97 33.21 3.91
N PRO A 123 19.73 32.49 3.08
CA PRO A 123 19.37 31.13 2.68
C PRO A 123 19.54 30.18 3.88
N TYR A 124 18.53 29.37 4.19
CA TYR A 124 18.54 28.58 5.44
C TYR A 124 17.82 27.23 5.39
N GLY A 125 17.16 26.90 4.27
CA GLY A 125 16.44 25.65 4.11
C GLY A 125 16.20 25.28 2.66
N THR A 126 15.57 24.13 2.48
CA THR A 126 15.19 23.55 1.19
C THR A 126 13.68 23.35 1.16
N GLY A 127 13.07 23.51 -0.01
CA GLY A 127 11.69 23.08 -0.26
C GLY A 127 11.55 22.60 -1.69
N PHE A 128 10.44 21.96 -2.02
CA PHE A 128 10.23 21.47 -3.38
C PHE A 128 8.76 21.48 -3.78
N LEU A 129 8.50 21.66 -5.07
CA LEU A 129 7.14 21.63 -5.59
C LEU A 129 6.60 20.20 -5.57
N VAL A 130 5.41 20.06 -4.99
CA VAL A 130 4.64 18.81 -4.97
C VAL A 130 3.41 18.87 -5.86
N SER A 131 3.02 20.06 -6.31
CA SER A 131 2.02 20.30 -7.36
C SER A 131 2.46 21.48 -8.22
N PRO A 132 1.70 21.89 -9.26
CA PRO A 132 2.01 23.10 -10.03
C PRO A 132 2.19 24.38 -9.18
N GLU A 133 1.55 24.44 -8.01
CA GLU A 133 1.48 25.65 -7.16
C GLU A 133 1.87 25.41 -5.69
N LEU A 134 1.99 24.17 -5.21
CA LEU A 134 2.26 23.88 -3.80
C LEU A 134 3.71 23.46 -3.58
N LEU A 135 4.35 24.05 -2.58
CA LEU A 135 5.69 23.73 -2.12
C LEU A 135 5.64 23.09 -0.73
N LEU A 136 6.36 21.98 -0.58
CA LEU A 136 6.55 21.25 0.67
C LEU A 136 7.94 21.56 1.25
N THR A 137 7.99 21.79 2.56
CA THR A 137 9.22 21.92 3.36
C THR A 137 8.93 21.50 4.82
N ASN A 138 9.85 21.70 5.76
CA ASN A 138 9.60 21.42 7.17
C ASN A 138 8.84 22.54 7.88
N HIS A 139 8.07 22.19 8.91
CA HIS A 139 7.46 23.16 9.82
C HIS A 139 8.53 24.00 10.52
N HIS A 140 9.65 23.41 10.96
CA HIS A 140 10.72 24.20 11.56
C HIS A 140 11.45 25.12 10.56
N VAL A 141 11.22 24.97 9.25
CA VAL A 141 11.71 25.90 8.21
C VAL A 141 10.66 26.99 7.95
N LEU A 142 9.38 26.61 7.87
CA LEU A 142 8.22 27.50 7.72
C LEU A 142 7.19 27.20 8.80
N GLY A 143 7.33 27.84 9.97
CA GLY A 143 6.50 27.55 11.15
C GLY A 143 5.06 28.07 11.02
N ASP A 144 4.91 29.25 10.43
CA ASP A 144 3.61 29.91 10.33
C ASP A 144 3.48 30.76 9.05
N ALA A 145 2.26 31.25 8.84
CA ALA A 145 1.91 32.09 7.71
C ALA A 145 2.64 33.44 7.72
N ASP A 146 3.00 33.99 8.87
CA ASP A 146 3.69 35.29 8.96
C ASP A 146 5.14 35.18 8.50
N LEU A 147 5.83 34.13 8.94
CA LEU A 147 7.15 33.76 8.46
C LEU A 147 7.13 33.45 6.96
N ALA A 148 6.13 32.69 6.49
CA ALA A 148 6.00 32.37 5.06
C ALA A 148 5.89 33.62 4.17
N ARG A 149 5.27 34.71 4.64
CA ARG A 149 5.21 35.98 3.88
C ARG A 149 6.57 36.67 3.73
N ARG A 150 7.52 36.40 4.64
CA ARG A 150 8.88 36.95 4.62
C ARG A 150 9.86 36.08 3.83
N VAL A 151 9.39 34.98 3.25
CA VAL A 151 10.24 34.00 2.56
C VAL A 151 10.14 34.14 1.04
N LEU A 152 11.30 34.02 0.40
CA LEU A 152 11.47 33.83 -1.03
C LEU A 152 11.91 32.40 -1.30
N VAL A 153 11.43 31.83 -2.41
CA VAL A 153 11.89 30.54 -2.92
C VAL A 153 12.64 30.74 -4.23
N GLU A 154 13.85 30.18 -4.32
CA GLU A 154 14.73 30.32 -5.48
C GLU A 154 14.89 28.98 -6.19
N PHE A 155 14.35 28.88 -7.42
CA PHE A 155 14.60 27.76 -8.32
C PHE A 155 15.85 28.02 -9.16
N GLY A 156 16.50 26.95 -9.61
CA GLY A 156 17.70 27.04 -10.45
C GLY A 156 18.95 27.55 -9.73
N ALA A 157 18.96 27.57 -8.39
CA ALA A 157 20.13 27.90 -7.58
C ALA A 157 21.17 26.76 -7.61
N GLU A 158 21.75 26.50 -8.77
CA GLU A 158 22.65 25.38 -9.07
C GLU A 158 23.76 25.84 -10.03
N VAL A 159 24.75 24.97 -10.28
CA VAL A 159 25.78 25.21 -11.32
C VAL A 159 25.42 24.50 -12.62
N ASP A 160 25.86 25.05 -13.75
CA ASP A 160 25.77 24.39 -15.06
C ASP A 160 26.91 23.37 -15.29
N ILE A 161 26.98 22.82 -16.51
CA ILE A 161 27.98 21.83 -16.91
C ILE A 161 29.42 22.39 -16.88
N ASP A 162 29.59 23.71 -16.95
CA ASP A 162 30.89 24.40 -16.87
C ASP A 162 31.20 24.87 -15.44
N HIS A 163 30.45 24.38 -14.44
CA HIS A 163 30.53 24.80 -13.04
C HIS A 163 30.24 26.29 -12.79
N ARG A 164 29.49 26.95 -13.69
CA ARG A 164 29.08 28.34 -13.51
C ARG A 164 27.72 28.42 -12.82
N PRO A 165 27.53 29.32 -11.83
CA PRO A 165 26.22 29.53 -11.21
C PRO A 165 25.17 29.95 -12.25
N ARG A 166 24.01 29.29 -12.23
CA ARG A 166 22.87 29.67 -13.06
C ARG A 166 22.10 30.84 -12.45
N PRO A 167 21.45 31.68 -13.27
CA PRO A 167 20.49 32.66 -12.77
C PRO A 167 19.34 31.98 -12.02
N THR A 168 18.98 32.51 -10.86
CA THR A 168 17.87 31.98 -10.06
C THR A 168 16.54 32.59 -10.50
N VAL A 169 15.47 31.81 -10.40
CA VAL A 169 14.10 32.28 -10.58
C VAL A 169 13.42 32.35 -9.22
N ARG A 170 12.98 33.55 -8.84
CA ARG A 170 12.48 33.86 -7.50
C ARG A 170 10.97 33.94 -7.48
N HIS A 171 10.36 33.27 -6.51
CA HIS A 171 8.93 33.38 -6.24
C HIS A 171 8.68 33.74 -4.77
N ARG A 172 7.54 34.40 -4.54
CA ARG A 172 6.99 34.63 -3.20
C ARG A 172 5.98 33.56 -2.85
N LEU A 173 5.75 33.37 -1.57
CA LEU A 173 4.72 32.47 -1.06
C LEU A 173 3.38 33.20 -0.87
N ASP A 174 2.29 32.45 -0.92
CA ASP A 174 0.92 32.91 -0.67
C ASP A 174 0.24 32.07 0.43
N PRO A 175 0.65 32.25 1.69
CA PRO A 175 0.07 31.51 2.80
C PRO A 175 -1.38 31.89 3.09
N ALA A 176 -1.88 33.01 2.54
CA ALA A 176 -3.28 33.41 2.67
C ALA A 176 -4.20 32.53 1.81
N ALA A 177 -3.77 32.17 0.60
CA ALA A 177 -4.53 31.24 -0.23
C ALA A 177 -4.41 29.78 0.23
N PHE A 178 -3.21 29.34 0.62
CA PHE A 178 -3.00 27.99 1.15
C PHE A 178 -1.78 27.91 2.06
N PHE A 179 -1.99 27.50 3.30
CA PHE A 179 -0.94 27.12 4.24
C PHE A 179 -1.47 26.03 5.17
N VAL A 180 -0.75 24.91 5.24
CA VAL A 180 -1.00 23.82 6.19
C VAL A 180 0.35 23.39 6.75
N ALA A 181 0.48 23.30 8.06
CA ALA A 181 1.69 22.79 8.67
C ALA A 181 1.34 21.92 9.88
N ASP A 182 2.22 20.96 10.17
CA ASP A 182 2.14 20.13 11.37
C ASP A 182 3.52 20.06 12.03
N ARG A 183 3.51 20.31 13.34
CA ARG A 183 4.74 20.37 14.14
C ARG A 183 5.30 18.98 14.44
N GLU A 184 4.46 17.99 14.69
CA GLU A 184 4.91 16.65 15.11
C GLU A 184 5.49 15.85 13.94
N LEU A 185 4.85 15.94 12.76
CA LEU A 185 5.34 15.42 11.49
C LEU A 185 6.36 16.36 10.81
N ASP A 186 6.58 17.54 11.38
CA ASP A 186 7.52 18.55 10.93
C ASP A 186 7.44 18.87 9.43
N PHE A 187 6.25 19.19 8.94
CA PHE A 187 6.05 19.60 7.55
C PHE A 187 5.24 20.89 7.45
N ALA A 188 5.47 21.64 6.38
CA ALA A 188 4.70 22.80 5.96
C ALA A 188 4.47 22.76 4.45
N LEU A 189 3.22 22.93 4.06
CA LEU A 189 2.73 22.95 2.69
C LEU A 189 2.12 24.33 2.41
N VAL A 190 2.66 25.03 1.43
CA VAL A 190 2.33 26.44 1.16
C VAL A 190 2.21 26.70 -0.32
N ARG A 191 1.28 27.57 -0.72
CA ARG A 191 1.18 28.01 -2.12
C ARG A 191 2.34 28.92 -2.51
N VAL A 192 2.82 28.75 -3.73
CA VAL A 192 3.82 29.61 -4.38
C VAL A 192 3.11 30.47 -5.42
N LEU A 193 3.38 31.78 -5.41
CA LEU A 193 2.83 32.71 -6.39
C LEU A 193 3.39 32.44 -7.79
N PRO A 194 2.57 32.65 -8.84
CA PRO A 194 3.04 32.54 -10.22
C PRO A 194 4.17 33.54 -10.52
N GLY A 195 4.92 33.25 -11.59
CA GLY A 195 5.96 34.16 -12.09
C GLY A 195 5.39 35.45 -12.68
N GLY A 196 6.27 36.35 -13.13
CA GLY A 196 5.86 37.62 -13.77
C GLY A 196 5.05 37.44 -15.06
N ASP A 197 5.07 36.23 -15.65
CA ASP A 197 4.28 35.81 -16.80
C ASP A 197 2.92 35.18 -16.43
N GLY A 198 2.58 35.13 -15.14
CA GLY A 198 1.34 34.56 -14.64
C GLY A 198 1.30 33.03 -14.57
N ARG A 199 2.37 32.33 -14.97
CA ARG A 199 2.40 30.86 -14.95
C ARG A 199 2.80 30.31 -13.58
N PRO A 200 2.15 29.24 -13.09
CA PRO A 200 2.58 28.52 -11.90
C PRO A 200 4.00 27.98 -12.05
N PRO A 201 4.84 28.03 -10.99
CA PRO A 201 6.24 27.60 -11.08
C PRO A 201 6.38 26.14 -11.50
N GLY A 202 5.43 25.27 -11.15
CA GLY A 202 5.51 23.86 -11.55
C GLY A 202 5.24 23.60 -13.03
N THR A 203 4.73 24.58 -13.79
CA THR A 203 4.67 24.49 -15.27
C THR A 203 6.04 24.76 -15.91
N VAL A 204 6.95 25.40 -15.18
CA VAL A 204 8.32 25.72 -15.63
C VAL A 204 9.30 24.67 -15.14
N PHE A 205 9.25 24.34 -13.85
CA PHE A 205 10.21 23.44 -13.19
C PHE A 205 9.72 21.99 -13.05
N GLY A 206 8.45 21.71 -13.36
CA GLY A 206 7.81 20.46 -12.98
C GLY A 206 7.46 20.42 -11.49
N TRP A 207 7.08 19.25 -11.00
CA TRP A 207 6.86 18.97 -9.58
C TRP A 207 7.08 17.49 -9.30
N ASN A 208 7.25 17.14 -8.03
CA ASN A 208 7.42 15.78 -7.54
C ASN A 208 6.13 15.30 -6.88
N PRO A 209 5.28 14.50 -7.56
CA PRO A 209 4.03 14.03 -7.00
C PRO A 209 4.24 13.19 -5.73
N LEU A 210 3.31 13.31 -4.79
CA LEU A 210 3.36 12.56 -3.55
C LEU A 210 2.49 11.31 -3.66
N LEU A 211 3.08 10.15 -3.38
CA LEU A 211 2.40 8.86 -3.45
C LEU A 211 2.16 8.30 -2.06
N ARG A 212 0.88 8.02 -1.75
CA ARG A 212 0.46 7.39 -0.48
C ARG A 212 0.77 5.90 -0.42
N THR A 213 0.89 5.26 -1.58
CA THR A 213 1.15 3.81 -1.68
C THR A 213 2.38 3.38 -0.90
N GLN A 214 2.28 2.22 -0.27
CA GLN A 214 3.42 1.55 0.37
C GLN A 214 4.32 0.90 -0.70
N GLY A 215 5.42 0.27 -0.27
CA GLY A 215 6.37 -0.39 -1.16
C GLY A 215 7.29 0.56 -1.95
N LYS A 216 7.40 1.83 -1.57
CA LYS A 216 8.30 2.79 -2.26
C LYS A 216 9.78 2.59 -1.90
N VAL A 217 10.06 2.04 -0.73
CA VAL A 217 11.41 1.75 -0.24
C VAL A 217 11.30 0.70 0.86
N VAL A 218 12.33 -0.12 1.02
CA VAL A 218 12.54 -0.97 2.20
C VAL A 218 13.89 -0.70 2.86
N THR A 219 14.03 -1.16 4.10
CA THR A 219 15.27 -1.10 4.86
C THR A 219 16.39 -1.79 4.10
N GLY A 220 17.53 -1.11 3.99
CA GLY A 220 18.66 -1.57 3.20
C GLY A 220 18.74 -1.01 1.79
N GLU A 221 17.73 -0.32 1.26
CA GLU A 221 17.81 0.32 -0.07
C GLU A 221 18.51 1.67 -0.05
N SER A 222 19.03 2.07 -1.22
CA SER A 222 19.63 3.38 -1.44
C SER A 222 18.59 4.49 -1.53
N VAL A 223 18.93 5.68 -1.01
CA VAL A 223 18.04 6.87 -1.06
C VAL A 223 18.78 8.12 -1.48
N ASN A 224 18.22 8.86 -2.43
CA ASN A 224 18.86 10.05 -3.02
C ASN A 224 18.29 11.33 -2.41
N ILE A 225 19.14 12.28 -2.03
CA ILE A 225 18.71 13.52 -1.36
C ILE A 225 19.18 14.70 -2.20
N VAL A 226 18.27 15.58 -2.57
CA VAL A 226 18.57 16.81 -3.32
C VAL A 226 18.22 18.02 -2.47
N GLY A 227 19.14 18.95 -2.29
CA GLY A 227 18.84 20.14 -1.50
C GLY A 227 19.93 21.20 -1.51
N HIS A 228 19.81 22.12 -0.56
CA HIS A 228 20.69 23.29 -0.43
C HIS A 228 21.43 23.26 0.92
N PRO A 229 22.45 22.39 1.08
CA PRO A 229 23.22 22.30 2.32
C PRO A 229 23.84 23.67 2.63
N MET A 230 23.66 24.12 3.86
CA MET A 230 24.05 25.43 4.39
C MET A 230 23.53 26.63 3.59
N GLY A 231 22.46 26.45 2.81
CA GLY A 231 21.97 27.48 1.88
C GLY A 231 22.87 27.68 0.64
N ARG A 232 23.80 26.76 0.38
CA ARG A 232 24.66 26.76 -0.81
C ARG A 232 23.86 26.45 -2.08
N LEU A 233 24.54 26.38 -3.22
CA LEU A 233 23.94 25.93 -4.47
C LEU A 233 23.49 24.47 -4.34
N LYS A 234 22.56 24.06 -5.19
CA LYS A 234 21.90 22.76 -5.15
C LYS A 234 22.93 21.64 -5.26
N GLU A 235 22.85 20.70 -4.33
CA GLU A 235 23.72 19.53 -4.24
C GLU A 235 22.87 18.27 -4.10
N ILE A 236 23.50 17.13 -4.36
CA ILE A 236 22.86 15.83 -4.37
C ILE A 236 23.72 14.77 -3.67
N THR A 237 23.10 13.98 -2.81
CA THR A 237 23.71 12.80 -2.17
C THR A 237 23.18 11.54 -2.85
N VAL A 238 24.05 10.86 -3.60
CA VAL A 238 23.75 9.60 -4.33
C VAL A 238 24.66 8.42 -3.95
N ARG A 239 25.56 8.62 -2.98
CA ARG A 239 26.53 7.62 -2.52
C ARG A 239 26.52 7.54 -1.01
N GLY A 240 26.84 6.36 -0.47
CA GLY A 240 26.89 6.16 0.98
C GLY A 240 25.53 6.41 1.66
N ASN A 241 24.45 6.18 0.91
CA ASN A 241 23.10 6.60 1.26
C ASN A 241 22.18 5.38 1.36
N ARG A 242 21.71 5.01 2.54
CA ARG A 242 20.92 3.78 2.74
C ARG A 242 19.88 3.93 3.84
N VAL A 243 18.72 3.32 3.64
CA VAL A 243 17.69 3.21 4.68
C VAL A 243 18.16 2.25 5.78
N ASP A 244 18.17 2.74 7.01
CA ASP A 244 18.57 1.98 8.20
C ASP A 244 17.37 1.40 8.93
N GLN A 245 16.25 2.12 8.95
CA GLN A 245 15.02 1.72 9.63
C GLN A 245 13.82 2.46 9.07
N GLN A 246 12.70 1.76 8.98
CA GLN A 246 11.40 2.34 8.76
C GLN A 246 10.53 2.24 10.01
N THR A 247 9.84 3.33 10.36
CA THR A 247 8.82 3.38 11.42
C THR A 247 7.46 3.74 10.82
N GLU A 248 6.43 3.88 11.67
CA GLU A 248 5.11 4.33 11.22
C GLU A 248 5.19 5.67 10.48
N ASP A 249 5.80 6.68 11.11
CA ASP A 249 5.83 8.05 10.60
C ASP A 249 7.15 8.53 10.03
N PHE A 250 8.26 7.88 10.38
CA PHE A 250 9.60 8.34 10.03
C PHE A 250 10.42 7.27 9.32
N LEU A 251 11.32 7.73 8.46
CA LEU A 251 12.36 6.95 7.81
C LEU A 251 13.70 7.39 8.37
N GLN A 252 14.51 6.44 8.83
CA GLN A 252 15.87 6.69 9.29
C GLN A 252 16.85 6.12 8.27
N TYR A 253 17.88 6.88 7.96
CA TYR A 253 18.81 6.54 6.90
C TYR A 253 20.18 7.18 7.12
N SER A 254 21.21 6.51 6.64
CA SER A 254 22.57 7.01 6.58
C SER A 254 22.73 7.74 5.25
N ALA A 255 23.27 8.96 5.29
CA ALA A 255 23.57 9.78 4.13
C ALA A 255 24.40 10.98 4.58
N ASP A 256 25.30 11.45 3.72
CA ASP A 256 26.01 12.71 3.94
C ASP A 256 25.01 13.86 3.81
N THR A 257 24.61 14.46 4.93
CA THR A 257 23.79 15.67 4.97
C THR A 257 24.42 16.71 5.88
N GLU A 258 24.28 17.98 5.49
CA GLU A 258 24.72 19.12 6.29
C GLU A 258 23.52 19.98 6.68
N ARG A 259 23.71 20.83 7.69
CA ARG A 259 22.71 21.81 8.10
C ARG A 259 22.26 22.64 6.91
N GLY A 260 20.96 22.76 6.63
CA GLY A 260 20.42 23.46 5.46
C GLY A 260 19.75 22.52 4.45
N SER A 261 20.03 21.22 4.56
CA SER A 261 19.28 20.17 3.86
C SER A 261 17.86 19.99 4.41
N SER A 262 17.49 20.59 5.55
CA SER A 262 16.12 20.55 6.09
C SER A 262 15.10 20.96 5.03
N GLY A 263 14.13 20.08 4.79
CA GLY A 263 13.06 20.22 3.81
C GLY A 263 13.40 19.61 2.45
N SER A 264 14.54 18.95 2.33
CA SER A 264 14.93 18.24 1.11
C SER A 264 14.04 17.01 0.88
N PRO A 265 13.62 16.75 -0.37
CA PRO A 265 13.04 15.48 -0.73
C PRO A 265 14.07 14.35 -0.61
N VAL A 266 13.64 13.24 -0.03
CA VAL A 266 14.35 11.96 -0.03
C VAL A 266 13.68 11.08 -1.08
N PHE A 267 14.45 10.61 -2.06
CA PHE A 267 13.99 9.80 -3.18
C PHE A 267 14.47 8.36 -3.08
N ASN A 268 13.71 7.42 -3.64
CA ASN A 268 14.26 6.11 -4.05
C ASN A 268 14.99 6.24 -5.41
N ASP A 269 15.53 5.15 -5.95
CA ASP A 269 16.23 5.15 -7.24
C ASP A 269 15.32 5.39 -8.46
N GLN A 270 14.00 5.24 -8.29
CA GLN A 270 13.01 5.60 -9.30
C GLN A 270 12.60 7.08 -9.25
N TRP A 271 13.28 7.88 -8.41
CA TRP A 271 13.01 9.31 -8.20
C TRP A 271 11.61 9.61 -7.62
N GLU A 272 11.08 8.68 -6.83
CA GLU A 272 9.84 8.87 -6.10
C GLU A 272 10.12 9.38 -4.69
N VAL A 273 9.36 10.39 -4.23
CA VAL A 273 9.56 10.94 -2.90
C VAL A 273 9.09 9.94 -1.83
N VAL A 274 10.04 9.47 -1.02
CA VAL A 274 9.79 8.52 0.08
C VAL A 274 9.64 9.23 1.42
N ALA A 275 10.42 10.28 1.65
CA ALA A 275 10.39 11.07 2.88
C ALA A 275 10.77 12.55 2.64
N LEU A 276 10.47 13.38 3.64
CA LEU A 276 10.92 14.77 3.76
C LEU A 276 12.03 14.82 4.81
N HIS A 277 13.28 15.10 4.41
CA HIS A 277 14.41 15.17 5.34
C HIS A 277 14.18 16.32 6.34
N HIS A 278 14.26 16.02 7.64
CA HIS A 278 13.99 17.03 8.68
C HIS A 278 15.11 17.18 9.71
N SER A 279 15.86 16.11 10.00
CA SER A 279 16.97 16.20 10.96
C SER A 279 18.11 15.24 10.65
N ALA A 280 19.35 15.70 10.86
CA ALA A 280 20.48 14.84 11.16
C ALA A 280 20.45 14.46 12.66
N VAL A 281 20.90 13.27 13.01
CA VAL A 281 20.86 12.73 14.38
C VAL A 281 22.25 12.79 15.00
N PRO A 282 22.48 13.63 16.03
CA PRO A 282 23.79 13.74 16.66
C PRO A 282 24.07 12.55 17.58
N ARG A 283 25.33 12.10 17.63
CA ARG A 283 25.80 11.15 18.63
C ARG A 283 25.72 11.78 20.02
N ARG A 284 25.21 11.04 21.00
CA ARG A 284 25.09 11.49 22.40
C ARG A 284 25.80 10.55 23.35
N ASP A 285 26.22 11.08 24.50
CA ASP A 285 26.66 10.25 25.63
C ASP A 285 25.49 9.77 26.49
N ALA A 286 25.78 8.94 27.50
CA ALA A 286 24.79 8.43 28.45
C ALA A 286 24.05 9.52 29.27
N ARG A 287 24.50 10.78 29.20
CA ARG A 287 23.85 11.93 29.83
C ARG A 287 23.08 12.79 28.82
N GLY A 288 22.91 12.30 27.59
CA GLY A 288 22.20 12.97 26.50
C GLY A 288 22.95 14.15 25.87
N ARG A 289 24.24 14.37 26.20
CA ARG A 289 25.04 15.47 25.66
C ARG A 289 25.57 15.10 24.29
N ARG A 290 25.46 16.02 23.32
CA ARG A 290 26.03 15.84 21.97
C ARG A 290 27.54 15.63 22.06
N LEU A 291 28.07 14.78 21.20
CA LEU A 291 29.49 14.47 21.12
C LEU A 291 30.12 15.05 19.87
N ARG A 292 31.40 15.42 20.00
CA ARG A 292 32.29 15.71 18.88
C ARG A 292 32.74 14.42 18.21
N VAL A 293 33.35 14.55 17.02
CA VAL A 293 33.94 13.41 16.29
C VAL A 293 34.97 12.67 17.14
N ASP A 294 35.77 13.41 17.92
CA ASP A 294 36.78 12.90 18.87
C ASP A 294 36.20 12.22 20.14
N GLY A 295 34.87 12.19 20.29
CA GLY A 295 34.18 11.55 21.42
C GLY A 295 34.05 12.43 22.67
N THR A 296 34.56 13.66 22.66
CA THR A 296 34.38 14.61 23.77
C THR A 296 33.04 15.34 23.66
N PRO A 297 32.46 15.86 24.77
CA PRO A 297 31.22 16.62 24.72
C PRO A 297 31.34 17.87 23.83
N ALA A 298 30.31 18.11 23.01
CA ALA A 298 30.18 19.29 22.18
C ALA A 298 30.16 20.57 23.03
N ARG A 299 30.87 21.59 22.56
CA ARG A 299 30.94 22.90 23.20
C ARG A 299 30.03 23.88 22.49
N HIS A 300 29.60 24.90 23.22
CA HIS A 300 28.84 26.00 22.62
C HIS A 300 29.68 26.67 21.52
N GLY A 301 29.12 26.79 20.31
CA GLY A 301 29.80 27.38 19.16
C GLY A 301 30.60 26.40 18.28
N ASP A 302 30.65 25.10 18.62
CA ASP A 302 31.30 24.10 17.77
C ASP A 302 30.65 24.08 16.37
N PRO A 303 31.44 24.07 15.28
CA PRO A 303 30.91 23.95 13.92
C PRO A 303 30.30 22.56 13.71
N ASP A 304 29.32 22.44 12.81
CA ASP A 304 28.65 21.16 12.56
C ASP A 304 29.61 20.05 12.10
N SER A 305 30.72 20.41 11.45
CA SER A 305 31.80 19.49 11.05
C SER A 305 32.60 18.90 12.21
N ALA A 306 32.57 19.54 13.39
CA ALA A 306 33.21 19.01 14.59
C ALA A 306 32.31 18.02 15.34
N LEU A 307 31.03 17.92 14.99
CA LEU A 307 30.01 17.15 15.69
C LEU A 307 29.90 15.75 15.09
N ALA A 308 29.76 14.74 15.95
CA ALA A 308 29.53 13.38 15.51
C ALA A 308 28.05 13.18 15.21
N TRP A 309 27.76 12.62 14.03
CA TRP A 309 26.42 12.29 13.57
C TRP A 309 26.31 10.77 13.41
N VAL A 310 25.15 10.20 13.72
CA VAL A 310 24.90 8.74 13.70
C VAL A 310 23.89 8.31 12.65
N GLY A 311 23.24 9.25 11.98
CA GLY A 311 22.25 8.98 10.95
C GLY A 311 21.40 10.22 10.67
N ASN A 312 20.36 10.03 9.86
CA ASN A 312 19.39 11.05 9.50
C ASN A 312 17.97 10.51 9.72
N GLU A 313 17.01 11.44 9.79
CA GLU A 313 15.59 11.12 9.85
C GLU A 313 14.80 12.02 8.89
N GLY A 314 13.81 11.41 8.24
CA GLY A 314 12.86 12.08 7.36
C GLY A 314 11.42 11.66 7.67
N THR A 315 10.47 12.60 7.59
CA THR A 315 9.05 12.29 7.75
C THR A 315 8.55 11.57 6.51
N ARG A 316 7.86 10.44 6.67
CA ARG A 316 7.34 9.65 5.56
C ARG A 316 6.24 10.42 4.83
N VAL A 317 6.33 10.46 3.51
CA VAL A 317 5.30 11.10 2.65
C VAL A 317 3.92 10.46 2.87
N SER A 318 3.87 9.15 3.17
CA SER A 318 2.61 8.46 3.48
C SER A 318 1.91 9.02 4.72
N SER A 319 2.68 9.47 5.72
CA SER A 319 2.15 10.06 6.96
C SER A 319 1.70 11.49 6.74
N ILE A 320 2.43 12.28 5.95
CA ILE A 320 2.00 13.62 5.54
C ILE A 320 0.66 13.55 4.79
N LEU A 321 0.54 12.66 3.79
CA LEU A 321 -0.72 12.46 3.06
C LEU A 321 -1.83 11.89 3.96
N GLY A 322 -1.47 11.02 4.91
CA GLY A 322 -2.39 10.53 5.94
C GLY A 322 -2.97 11.67 6.78
N PHE A 323 -2.12 12.57 7.27
CA PHE A 323 -2.53 13.75 8.01
C PHE A 323 -3.41 14.69 7.17
N LEU A 324 -3.00 15.02 5.94
CA LEU A 324 -3.77 15.89 5.06
C LEU A 324 -5.18 15.33 4.79
N SER A 325 -5.33 14.00 4.69
CA SER A 325 -6.64 13.37 4.51
C SER A 325 -7.60 13.51 5.70
N THR A 326 -7.10 13.93 6.86
CA THR A 326 -7.92 14.20 8.05
C THR A 326 -8.42 15.64 8.14
N LEU A 327 -7.95 16.52 7.27
CA LEU A 327 -8.30 17.93 7.25
C LEU A 327 -9.43 18.21 6.25
N GLU A 328 -10.24 19.20 6.56
CA GLU A 328 -11.26 19.72 5.64
C GLU A 328 -10.70 20.89 4.83
N PHE A 329 -10.97 20.88 3.53
CA PHE A 329 -10.51 21.89 2.59
C PHE A 329 -11.67 22.48 1.81
N THR A 330 -11.62 23.77 1.51
CA THR A 330 -12.54 24.41 0.56
C THR A 330 -12.36 23.83 -0.86
N ALA A 331 -13.33 24.06 -1.75
CA ALA A 331 -13.22 23.60 -3.14
C ALA A 331 -11.96 24.14 -3.85
N ALA A 332 -11.60 25.40 -3.62
CA ALA A 332 -10.38 26.01 -4.17
C ALA A 332 -9.11 25.32 -3.66
N GLN A 333 -9.05 25.05 -2.34
CA GLN A 333 -7.92 24.35 -1.72
C GLN A 333 -7.81 22.88 -2.19
N ARG A 334 -8.94 22.18 -2.39
CA ARG A 334 -8.95 20.84 -3.00
C ARG A 334 -8.40 20.86 -4.43
N GLY A 335 -8.69 21.91 -5.20
CA GLY A 335 -8.12 22.12 -6.53
C GLY A 335 -6.58 22.20 -6.50
N LEU A 336 -6.02 22.93 -5.54
CA LEU A 336 -4.56 23.02 -5.34
C LEU A 336 -3.94 21.67 -4.94
N LEU A 337 -4.62 20.92 -4.06
CA LEU A 337 -4.17 19.61 -3.59
C LEU A 337 -4.26 18.51 -4.66
N ALA A 338 -5.26 18.57 -5.54
CA ALA A 338 -5.44 17.58 -6.61
C ALA A 338 -4.20 17.49 -7.53
N GLY A 339 -3.48 18.60 -7.70
CA GLY A 339 -2.23 18.64 -8.47
C GLY A 339 -1.07 17.86 -7.84
N MET A 340 -1.18 17.41 -6.58
CA MET A 340 -0.12 16.63 -5.93
C MET A 340 -0.08 15.15 -6.35
N GLY A 341 -1.11 14.69 -7.08
CA GLY A 341 -1.24 13.32 -7.55
C GLY A 341 -2.45 12.57 -6.96
N PRO A 342 -2.69 11.33 -7.42
CA PRO A 342 -3.94 10.58 -7.21
C PRO A 342 -4.25 10.15 -5.76
N GLY A 343 -3.45 10.56 -4.78
CA GLY A 343 -3.66 10.25 -3.34
C GLY A 343 -3.85 11.47 -2.44
N ALA A 344 -3.92 12.68 -3.02
CA ALA A 344 -3.87 13.95 -2.28
C ALA A 344 -5.22 14.49 -1.81
N VAL A 345 -6.33 14.03 -2.40
CA VAL A 345 -7.68 14.48 -2.07
C VAL A 345 -8.57 13.25 -1.88
N ALA A 346 -8.80 12.84 -0.63
CA ALA A 346 -9.99 12.05 -0.31
C ALA A 346 -11.16 13.03 -0.18
N ALA A 347 -12.30 12.74 -0.82
CA ALA A 347 -13.51 13.55 -0.65
C ALA A 347 -14.09 13.33 0.76
N PRO A 348 -14.46 14.39 1.51
CA PRO A 348 -15.19 14.23 2.76
C PRO A 348 -16.68 13.93 2.49
N PRO A 349 -17.36 13.13 3.34
CA PRO A 349 -18.80 13.06 3.36
C PRO A 349 -19.39 14.37 3.94
N ASP A 350 -20.56 14.75 3.46
CA ASP A 350 -21.30 15.96 3.81
C ASP A 350 -21.29 16.31 5.31
N ALA A 351 -21.01 17.58 5.63
CA ALA A 351 -21.64 18.26 6.76
C ALA A 351 -21.57 19.79 6.60
N SER A 352 -22.75 20.38 6.44
CA SER A 352 -23.00 21.80 6.65
C SER A 352 -23.06 22.08 8.15
N GLY A 353 -22.17 22.94 8.65
CA GLY A 353 -22.20 23.44 10.03
C GLY A 353 -21.00 24.35 10.34
N PRO A 354 -21.14 25.39 11.18
CA PRO A 354 -20.08 26.37 11.37
C PRO A 354 -18.91 25.80 12.19
N LEU A 355 -17.69 26.15 11.76
CA LEU A 355 -16.40 25.81 12.37
C LEU A 355 -16.38 26.06 13.88
N ARG A 356 -15.93 25.04 14.63
CA ARG A 356 -15.30 25.21 15.95
C ARG A 356 -13.97 24.48 15.96
N LEU A 357 -12.90 25.22 16.30
CA LEU A 357 -11.62 24.66 16.75
C LEU A 357 -11.91 23.63 17.85
N ARG A 358 -11.71 22.35 17.56
CA ARG A 358 -11.67 21.29 18.57
C ARG A 358 -10.22 21.14 19.01
N GLU A 359 -9.88 21.75 20.14
CA GLU A 359 -8.73 21.31 20.94
C GLU A 359 -8.94 19.83 21.29
N ARG A 360 -8.00 18.96 20.91
CA ARG A 360 -8.00 17.58 21.38
C ARG A 360 -7.33 17.54 22.76
N SER A 361 -8.13 17.27 23.78
CA SER A 361 -7.64 16.80 25.07
C SER A 361 -6.85 15.48 24.93
N PRO A 362 -5.99 15.14 25.90
CA PRO A 362 -5.10 13.98 25.83
C PRO A 362 -5.90 12.69 25.62
N ARG A 363 -5.43 11.82 24.71
CA ARG A 363 -5.97 10.48 24.52
C ARG A 363 -5.82 9.68 25.83
N THR A 364 -6.86 9.68 26.66
CA THR A 364 -7.06 8.65 27.66
C THR A 364 -7.19 7.31 26.94
N ARG A 365 -6.40 6.32 27.36
CA ARG A 365 -6.57 4.91 26.98
C ARG A 365 -8.02 4.51 27.28
N GLY A 366 -8.86 4.46 26.25
CA GLY A 366 -10.21 3.94 26.35
C GLY A 366 -10.12 2.46 26.66
N ALA A 367 -10.76 2.06 27.75
CA ALA A 367 -10.86 0.68 28.19
C ALA A 367 -11.41 -0.20 27.06
N SER A 368 -10.65 -1.22 26.68
CA SER A 368 -11.18 -2.37 25.96
C SER A 368 -12.27 -3.01 26.82
N LEU A 369 -13.48 -3.14 26.29
CA LEU A 369 -14.51 -3.95 26.95
C LEU A 369 -14.04 -5.42 26.97
N PRO A 370 -14.21 -6.14 28.08
CA PRO A 370 -14.10 -7.59 28.09
C PRO A 370 -15.19 -8.16 27.18
N GLY A 371 -14.86 -9.20 26.40
CA GLY A 371 -15.83 -10.16 25.86
C GLY A 371 -16.94 -9.61 24.97
N ALA A 372 -16.84 -9.79 23.65
CA ALA A 372 -18.02 -10.21 22.90
C ALA A 372 -18.33 -11.65 23.33
N ASP A 373 -18.86 -11.77 24.54
CA ASP A 373 -19.42 -12.98 25.13
C ASP A 373 -20.66 -12.58 25.95
N THR A 374 -21.39 -11.58 25.46
CA THR A 374 -22.53 -10.98 26.17
C THR A 374 -23.88 -11.33 25.56
N ASP A 375 -23.95 -11.87 24.33
CA ASP A 375 -25.21 -12.28 23.68
C ASP A 375 -25.18 -13.67 23.02
N GLY A 376 -24.08 -14.43 23.07
CA GLY A 376 -24.02 -15.82 22.56
C GLY A 376 -23.81 -16.03 21.05
N VAL A 377 -23.82 -14.98 20.23
CA VAL A 377 -23.57 -15.05 18.76
C VAL A 377 -22.07 -14.90 18.44
N ARG A 378 -21.50 -15.83 17.66
CA ARG A 378 -20.06 -15.82 17.30
C ARG A 378 -19.81 -15.35 15.87
N LEU A 379 -18.71 -14.63 15.66
CA LEU A 379 -18.26 -14.22 14.33
C LEU A 379 -17.19 -15.18 13.80
N VAL A 380 -17.40 -15.72 12.59
CA VAL A 380 -16.45 -16.59 11.89
C VAL A 380 -16.05 -15.96 10.55
N PHE A 381 -14.74 -15.88 10.30
CA PHE A 381 -14.17 -15.49 9.02
C PHE A 381 -13.65 -16.73 8.27
N VAL A 382 -14.18 -16.96 7.07
CA VAL A 382 -13.75 -18.04 6.17
C VAL A 382 -12.95 -17.42 5.02
N HIS A 383 -11.63 -17.57 5.09
CA HIS A 383 -10.71 -16.94 4.14
C HIS A 383 -10.76 -17.58 2.75
N GLY A 384 -10.24 -16.86 1.75
CA GLY A 384 -10.13 -17.35 0.37
C GLY A 384 -8.82 -18.07 0.06
N ARG A 385 -8.50 -18.19 -1.23
CA ARG A 385 -7.19 -18.70 -1.69
C ARG A 385 -6.04 -17.74 -1.32
N GLY A 386 -4.80 -18.20 -1.52
CA GLY A 386 -3.62 -17.34 -1.46
C GLY A 386 -3.18 -16.95 -0.05
N GLN A 387 -3.64 -17.68 0.97
CA GLN A 387 -3.33 -17.41 2.38
C GLN A 387 -2.23 -18.32 2.96
N GLN A 388 -1.70 -19.24 2.16
CA GLN A 388 -0.67 -20.19 2.58
C GLN A 388 0.61 -19.48 3.05
N GLY A 389 1.23 -19.98 4.12
CA GLY A 389 2.41 -19.41 4.76
C GLY A 389 2.16 -18.17 5.62
N LEU A 390 0.93 -17.64 5.67
CA LEU A 390 0.58 -16.49 6.51
C LEU A 390 0.08 -16.94 7.89
N ALA A 391 0.38 -16.15 8.92
CA ALA A 391 -0.08 -16.46 10.27
C ALA A 391 -1.59 -16.22 10.39
N PRO A 392 -2.40 -17.22 10.78
CA PRO A 392 -3.87 -17.06 10.88
C PRO A 392 -4.31 -15.92 11.80
N ALA A 393 -3.53 -15.66 12.87
CA ALA A 393 -3.79 -14.54 13.77
C ALA A 393 -3.67 -13.17 13.08
N GLN A 394 -2.67 -12.99 12.20
CA GLN A 394 -2.47 -11.74 11.45
C GLN A 394 -3.61 -11.51 10.45
N LEU A 395 -4.04 -12.57 9.75
CA LEU A 395 -5.18 -12.49 8.82
C LEU A 395 -6.47 -12.12 9.56
N ARG A 396 -6.72 -12.74 10.70
CA ARG A 396 -7.84 -12.41 11.57
C ARG A 396 -7.79 -10.95 12.04
N ASP A 397 -6.63 -10.47 12.45
CA ASP A 397 -6.46 -9.09 12.89
C ASP A 397 -6.72 -8.09 11.74
N ALA A 398 -6.21 -8.37 10.54
CA ALA A 398 -6.41 -7.55 9.35
C ALA A 398 -7.89 -7.45 8.94
N TRP A 399 -8.59 -8.58 8.84
CA TRP A 399 -10.02 -8.60 8.52
C TRP A 399 -10.84 -7.88 9.59
N THR A 400 -10.49 -8.08 10.86
CA THR A 400 -11.17 -7.40 11.97
C THR A 400 -10.94 -5.90 11.92
N ALA A 401 -9.74 -5.44 11.56
CA ALA A 401 -9.45 -4.02 11.36
C ALA A 401 -10.25 -3.43 10.19
N GLY A 402 -10.41 -4.17 9.09
CA GLY A 402 -11.29 -3.80 7.98
C GLY A 402 -12.74 -3.63 8.44
N LEU A 403 -13.29 -4.62 9.15
CA LEU A 403 -14.63 -4.55 9.73
C LEU A 403 -14.79 -3.37 10.70
N ASN A 404 -13.83 -3.19 11.62
CA ASN A 404 -13.85 -2.09 12.58
C ASN A 404 -13.79 -0.72 11.90
N THR A 405 -13.14 -0.61 10.74
CA THR A 405 -13.17 0.62 9.94
C THR A 405 -14.60 0.93 9.50
N GLY A 406 -15.32 -0.07 8.99
CA GLY A 406 -16.73 0.08 8.59
C GLY A 406 -17.66 0.34 9.78
N LEU A 407 -17.46 -0.36 10.90
CA LEU A 407 -18.23 -0.15 12.13
C LEU A 407 -18.04 1.27 12.69
N ASN A 408 -16.81 1.75 12.73
CA ASN A 408 -16.50 3.11 13.18
C ASN A 408 -17.15 4.16 12.25
N ALA A 409 -17.12 3.94 10.93
CA ALA A 409 -17.81 4.81 9.97
C ALA A 409 -19.34 4.82 10.18
N ALA A 410 -19.90 3.70 10.66
CA ALA A 410 -21.31 3.56 11.03
C ALA A 410 -21.64 4.03 12.46
N GLY A 411 -20.67 4.57 13.22
CA GLY A 411 -20.87 5.00 14.61
C GLY A 411 -21.06 3.85 15.61
N LEU A 412 -20.70 2.63 15.24
CA LEU A 412 -20.82 1.43 16.07
C LEU A 412 -19.47 1.05 16.69
N PRO A 413 -19.48 0.44 17.90
CA PRO A 413 -18.25 -0.04 18.54
C PRO A 413 -17.63 -1.22 17.75
N GLY A 414 -16.30 -1.28 17.74
CA GLY A 414 -15.56 -2.35 17.07
C GLY A 414 -15.62 -3.71 17.78
N VAL A 415 -15.26 -4.75 17.03
CA VAL A 415 -15.10 -6.14 17.47
C VAL A 415 -13.62 -6.41 17.83
N ARG A 416 -13.37 -7.20 18.88
CA ARG A 416 -12.02 -7.64 19.25
C ARG A 416 -11.62 -8.82 18.38
N SER A 417 -10.47 -8.75 17.71
CA SER A 417 -9.99 -9.81 16.82
C SER A 417 -9.81 -11.15 17.54
N ALA A 418 -9.37 -11.13 18.80
CA ALA A 418 -9.23 -12.33 19.63
C ALA A 418 -10.54 -13.10 19.86
N ALA A 419 -11.71 -12.47 19.69
CA ALA A 419 -13.02 -13.11 19.80
C ALA A 419 -13.55 -13.66 18.46
N VAL A 420 -12.84 -13.42 17.36
CA VAL A 420 -13.24 -13.87 16.02
C VAL A 420 -12.64 -15.25 15.74
N TRP A 421 -13.46 -16.15 15.21
CA TRP A 421 -13.04 -17.47 14.76
C TRP A 421 -12.51 -17.38 13.33
N PHE A 422 -11.40 -18.07 13.08
CA PHE A 422 -10.71 -18.01 11.78
C PHE A 422 -10.23 -19.41 11.38
N PRO A 423 -11.13 -20.33 10.96
CA PRO A 423 -10.73 -21.64 10.46
C PRO A 423 -9.77 -21.49 9.28
N TYR A 424 -8.55 -21.96 9.46
CA TYR A 424 -7.47 -21.77 8.48
C TYR A 424 -7.19 -23.05 7.70
N TYR A 425 -7.21 -22.95 6.37
CA TYR A 425 -7.01 -24.06 5.44
C TYR A 425 -6.03 -23.74 4.30
N GLY A 426 -5.37 -22.57 4.36
CA GLY A 426 -4.52 -22.05 3.27
C GLY A 426 -3.39 -23.00 2.86
N ASP A 427 -2.61 -23.48 3.84
CA ASP A 427 -1.48 -24.39 3.60
C ASP A 427 -1.93 -25.72 2.99
N LEU A 428 -3.01 -26.30 3.53
CA LEU A 428 -3.58 -27.55 3.07
C LEU A 428 -4.07 -27.46 1.62
N LEU A 429 -4.74 -26.37 1.26
CA LEU A 429 -5.20 -26.15 -0.11
C LEU A 429 -4.00 -26.07 -1.07
N ALA A 430 -2.95 -25.32 -0.71
CA ALA A 430 -1.76 -25.16 -1.56
C ALA A 430 -1.00 -26.49 -1.75
N GLU A 431 -0.83 -27.27 -0.67
CA GLU A 431 -0.23 -28.61 -0.70
C GLU A 431 -1.00 -29.53 -1.65
N ARG A 432 -2.33 -29.63 -1.48
CA ARG A 432 -3.18 -30.60 -2.19
C ARG A 432 -3.50 -30.20 -3.63
N THR A 433 -3.36 -28.93 -3.98
CA THR A 433 -3.56 -28.45 -5.36
C THR A 433 -2.28 -28.48 -6.21
N GLY A 434 -1.14 -28.81 -5.61
CA GLY A 434 0.14 -29.02 -6.32
C GLY A 434 0.77 -27.72 -6.80
N VAL A 435 0.66 -26.65 -6.00
CA VAL A 435 1.29 -25.35 -6.31
C VAL A 435 2.82 -25.40 -6.14
N GLY A 436 3.37 -26.47 -5.54
CA GLY A 436 4.82 -26.67 -5.34
C GLY A 436 5.58 -27.49 -6.39
N GLU A 437 4.95 -28.10 -7.40
CA GLU A 437 5.63 -29.09 -8.29
C GLU A 437 5.55 -28.78 -9.81
N ALA A 438 5.16 -27.58 -10.22
CA ALA A 438 5.18 -27.20 -11.64
C ALA A 438 6.56 -26.65 -12.08
N ARG A 439 7.59 -27.51 -12.06
CA ARG A 439 8.80 -27.31 -12.89
C ARG A 439 8.44 -27.64 -14.34
N GLY A 440 8.05 -26.64 -15.13
CA GLY A 440 7.80 -26.78 -16.56
C GLY A 440 7.68 -25.41 -17.22
N GLY A 441 8.43 -25.19 -18.30
CA GLY A 441 8.64 -23.88 -18.94
C GLY A 441 7.38 -23.20 -19.46
N ALA A 442 7.55 -21.92 -19.80
CA ALA A 442 6.55 -20.90 -20.15
C ALA A 442 5.71 -21.14 -21.43
N ALA A 443 5.37 -22.39 -21.77
CA ALA A 443 4.58 -22.72 -22.96
C ALA A 443 3.24 -23.44 -22.65
N ASP A 444 2.99 -23.85 -21.42
CA ASP A 444 1.72 -24.47 -21.04
C ASP A 444 0.87 -23.49 -20.22
N ALA A 445 -0.34 -23.20 -20.69
CA ALA A 445 -1.33 -22.48 -19.92
C ALA A 445 -1.46 -23.10 -18.51
N PRO A 446 -1.62 -22.31 -17.42
CA PRO A 446 -1.72 -22.79 -16.03
C PRO A 446 -2.96 -23.65 -15.71
N ALA A 447 -3.66 -24.13 -16.74
CA ALA A 447 -4.77 -25.06 -16.62
C ALA A 447 -4.34 -26.33 -15.87
N PRO A 448 -5.21 -26.91 -15.01
CA PRO A 448 -4.94 -28.19 -14.39
C PRO A 448 -4.59 -29.28 -15.43
N ARG A 449 -3.67 -30.19 -15.08
CA ARG A 449 -3.30 -31.33 -15.94
C ARG A 449 -4.35 -32.44 -15.99
N GLN A 450 -5.28 -32.46 -15.04
CA GLN A 450 -6.30 -33.50 -14.89
C GLN A 450 -7.59 -33.07 -15.55
N ASP A 451 -8.28 -33.99 -16.22
CA ASP A 451 -9.42 -33.70 -17.11
C ASP A 451 -10.57 -32.97 -16.41
N GLU A 452 -10.98 -33.42 -15.22
CA GLU A 452 -12.09 -32.83 -14.45
C GLU A 452 -11.79 -31.38 -14.00
N PRO A 453 -10.73 -31.09 -13.22
CA PRO A 453 -10.34 -29.72 -12.91
C PRO A 453 -10.04 -28.87 -14.14
N ARG A 454 -9.50 -29.46 -15.22
CA ARG A 454 -9.24 -28.74 -16.46
C ARG A 454 -10.54 -28.28 -17.12
N ALA A 455 -11.55 -29.15 -17.20
CA ALA A 455 -12.85 -28.79 -17.74
C ALA A 455 -13.52 -27.66 -16.95
N VAL A 456 -13.40 -27.69 -15.61
CA VAL A 456 -13.89 -26.59 -14.75
C VAL A 456 -13.14 -25.29 -15.02
N TYR A 457 -11.81 -25.36 -15.13
CA TYR A 457 -10.97 -24.21 -15.43
C TYR A 457 -11.34 -23.55 -16.77
N GLU A 458 -11.43 -24.34 -17.84
CA GLU A 458 -11.76 -23.84 -19.18
C GLU A 458 -13.17 -23.23 -19.21
N SER A 459 -14.13 -23.85 -18.53
CA SER A 459 -15.51 -23.35 -18.44
C SER A 459 -15.62 -22.03 -17.67
N MET A 460 -14.95 -21.92 -16.51
CA MET A 460 -14.92 -20.69 -15.71
C MET A 460 -14.31 -19.53 -16.50
N LEU A 461 -13.18 -19.76 -17.17
CA LEU A 461 -12.49 -18.71 -17.93
C LEU A 461 -13.32 -18.23 -19.12
N ALA A 462 -13.96 -19.15 -19.83
CA ALA A 462 -14.87 -18.82 -20.93
C ALA A 462 -16.07 -18.00 -20.47
N GLN A 463 -16.69 -18.38 -19.34
CA GLN A 463 -17.83 -17.64 -18.78
C GLN A 463 -17.43 -16.25 -18.28
N ALA A 464 -16.27 -16.12 -17.63
CA ALA A 464 -15.74 -14.83 -17.20
C ALA A 464 -15.45 -13.91 -18.39
N ALA A 465 -14.89 -14.44 -19.46
CA ALA A 465 -14.66 -13.69 -20.70
C ALA A 465 -15.98 -13.23 -21.35
N LEU A 466 -16.97 -14.12 -21.46
CA LEU A 466 -18.29 -13.78 -22.00
C LEU A 466 -18.99 -12.70 -21.18
N ARG A 467 -19.04 -12.86 -19.84
CA ARG A 467 -19.71 -11.91 -18.93
C ARG A 467 -18.98 -10.58 -18.81
N SER A 468 -17.68 -10.54 -19.06
CA SER A 468 -16.93 -9.29 -19.23
C SER A 468 -17.09 -8.67 -20.63
N GLY A 469 -17.95 -9.23 -21.48
CA GLY A 469 -18.34 -8.64 -22.77
C GLY A 469 -17.46 -9.03 -23.95
N MET A 470 -16.77 -10.18 -23.89
CA MET A 470 -16.01 -10.71 -25.03
C MET A 470 -16.93 -11.03 -26.21
N PRO A 471 -16.70 -10.45 -27.42
CA PRO A 471 -17.49 -10.76 -28.60
C PRO A 471 -17.42 -12.24 -28.97
N ALA A 472 -18.54 -12.80 -29.44
CA ALA A 472 -18.65 -14.22 -29.78
C ALA A 472 -17.68 -14.62 -30.91
N GLU A 473 -17.35 -13.69 -31.81
CA GLU A 473 -16.39 -13.88 -32.90
C GLU A 473 -14.96 -14.06 -32.36
N LEU A 474 -14.59 -13.30 -31.34
CA LEU A 474 -13.30 -13.41 -30.63
C LEU A 474 -13.21 -14.68 -29.80
N MET A 475 -14.35 -15.18 -29.29
CA MET A 475 -14.45 -16.47 -28.61
C MET A 475 -14.28 -17.66 -29.57
N ALA A 476 -14.72 -17.53 -30.81
CA ALA A 476 -14.68 -18.58 -31.84
C ALA A 476 -13.43 -18.53 -32.75
N ALA A 477 -12.63 -17.47 -32.71
CA ALA A 477 -11.46 -17.31 -33.56
C ALA A 477 -10.43 -18.44 -33.34
N GLY A 478 -9.94 -19.05 -34.44
CA GLY A 478 -8.84 -20.02 -34.45
C GLY A 478 -7.47 -19.39 -34.14
N PRO A 479 -6.38 -20.19 -34.02
CA PRO A 479 -5.06 -19.67 -33.69
C PRO A 479 -4.56 -18.65 -34.73
N ALA A 480 -3.96 -17.55 -34.25
CA ALA A 480 -3.28 -16.56 -35.07
C ALA A 480 -1.83 -17.01 -35.30
N GLY A 481 -1.62 -17.90 -36.29
CA GLY A 481 -0.30 -18.41 -36.66
C GLY A 481 -0.41 -19.51 -37.71
N SER A 482 0.52 -19.54 -38.67
CA SER A 482 0.57 -20.50 -39.79
C SER A 482 0.63 -21.94 -39.29
N ALA A 483 -0.29 -22.77 -39.77
CA ALA A 483 -0.50 -24.17 -39.41
C ALA A 483 0.60 -25.14 -39.91
N GLU A 484 1.79 -24.66 -40.30
CA GLU A 484 2.80 -25.49 -40.97
C GLU A 484 3.77 -26.23 -40.02
N GLU A 485 3.83 -25.89 -38.73
CA GLU A 485 4.83 -26.48 -37.80
C GLU A 485 4.30 -27.46 -36.74
N ALA A 486 2.99 -27.68 -36.63
CA ALA A 486 2.43 -28.56 -35.60
C ALA A 486 1.70 -29.76 -36.22
N GLY A 487 2.21 -30.97 -35.97
CA GLY A 487 1.49 -32.21 -36.30
C GLY A 487 0.07 -32.23 -35.70
N LEU A 488 -0.80 -33.09 -36.23
CA LEU A 488 -2.26 -33.11 -35.97
C LEU A 488 -2.67 -33.02 -34.48
N LEU A 489 -1.88 -33.62 -33.57
CA LEU A 489 -2.07 -33.57 -32.10
C LEU A 489 -1.54 -32.27 -31.46
N GLY A 490 -0.47 -31.68 -31.98
CA GLY A 490 0.14 -30.43 -31.50
C GLY A 490 -0.59 -29.17 -31.97
N ALA A 491 -1.24 -29.22 -33.13
CA ALA A 491 -2.06 -28.11 -33.63
C ALA A 491 -3.31 -27.89 -32.77
N ALA A 492 -3.94 -28.97 -32.29
CA ALA A 492 -5.10 -28.92 -31.41
C ALA A 492 -4.77 -28.37 -30.02
N SER A 493 -3.63 -28.78 -29.43
CA SER A 493 -3.19 -28.26 -28.13
C SER A 493 -2.79 -26.78 -28.21
N SER A 494 -2.05 -26.37 -29.26
CA SER A 494 -1.69 -24.97 -29.51
C SER A 494 -2.92 -24.07 -29.72
N ALA A 495 -3.96 -24.57 -30.42
CA ALA A 495 -5.21 -23.84 -30.60
C ALA A 495 -5.97 -23.63 -29.27
N VAL A 496 -6.01 -24.64 -28.40
CA VAL A 496 -6.64 -24.54 -27.08
C VAL A 496 -5.87 -23.58 -26.18
N VAL A 497 -4.53 -23.66 -26.14
CA VAL A 497 -3.68 -22.74 -25.36
C VAL A 497 -3.87 -21.31 -25.83
N SER A 498 -3.84 -21.07 -27.15
CA SER A 498 -4.06 -19.74 -27.73
C SER A 498 -5.45 -19.18 -27.41
N ARG A 499 -6.49 -20.03 -27.38
CA ARG A 499 -7.86 -19.64 -27.00
C ARG A 499 -7.93 -19.24 -25.53
N LEU A 500 -7.37 -20.05 -24.64
CA LEU A 500 -7.37 -19.77 -23.20
C LEU A 500 -6.57 -18.50 -22.90
N GLN A 501 -5.43 -18.30 -23.56
CA GLN A 501 -4.65 -17.08 -23.40
C GLN A 501 -5.43 -15.84 -23.83
N ARG A 502 -6.14 -15.87 -24.99
CA ARG A 502 -6.99 -14.74 -25.41
C ARG A 502 -8.10 -14.42 -24.41
N GLN A 503 -8.77 -15.44 -23.88
CA GLN A 503 -9.83 -15.26 -22.88
C GLN A 503 -9.25 -14.67 -21.58
N LEU A 504 -8.07 -15.16 -21.17
CA LEU A 504 -7.36 -14.66 -19.99
C LEU A 504 -6.94 -13.19 -20.15
N SER A 505 -6.32 -12.83 -21.27
CA SER A 505 -5.96 -11.45 -21.60
C SER A 505 -7.18 -10.53 -21.64
N TRP A 506 -8.31 -11.00 -22.15
CA TRP A 506 -9.55 -10.22 -22.18
C TRP A 506 -10.08 -9.90 -20.78
N VAL A 507 -10.14 -10.93 -19.91
CA VAL A 507 -10.58 -10.78 -18.52
C VAL A 507 -9.60 -9.90 -17.73
N ALA A 508 -8.30 -10.08 -17.93
CA ALA A 508 -7.26 -9.25 -17.31
C ALA A 508 -7.38 -7.78 -17.69
N ALA A 509 -7.53 -7.47 -18.98
CA ALA A 509 -7.64 -6.11 -19.49
C ALA A 509 -8.85 -5.34 -18.92
N ARG A 510 -9.93 -6.04 -18.57
CA ARG A 510 -11.16 -5.42 -18.02
C ARG A 510 -11.23 -5.37 -16.51
N SER A 511 -10.54 -6.29 -15.84
CA SER A 511 -10.52 -6.34 -14.38
C SER A 511 -9.38 -5.58 -13.75
N GLY A 512 -8.31 -5.28 -14.51
CA GLY A 512 -7.08 -4.70 -13.95
C GLY A 512 -6.27 -5.67 -13.09
N LEU A 513 -6.63 -6.96 -13.07
CA LEU A 513 -5.85 -8.03 -12.44
C LEU A 513 -4.91 -8.68 -13.47
N ASP A 514 -3.75 -9.15 -12.98
CA ASP A 514 -2.78 -9.87 -13.79
C ASP A 514 -3.33 -11.23 -14.30
N GLU A 515 -2.95 -11.61 -15.53
CA GLU A 515 -3.37 -12.86 -16.16
C GLU A 515 -3.02 -14.09 -15.30
N ALA A 516 -1.83 -14.13 -14.69
CA ALA A 516 -1.41 -15.25 -13.87
C ALA A 516 -2.21 -15.31 -12.56
N LEU A 517 -2.62 -14.16 -12.00
CA LEU A 517 -3.46 -14.11 -10.80
C LEU A 517 -4.87 -14.66 -11.07
N ILE A 518 -5.49 -14.25 -12.19
CA ILE A 518 -6.80 -14.75 -12.62
C ILE A 518 -6.73 -16.26 -12.88
N ALA A 519 -5.70 -16.69 -13.61
CA ALA A 519 -5.51 -18.09 -13.92
C ALA A 519 -5.30 -18.95 -12.67
N LEU A 520 -4.44 -18.50 -11.75
CA LEU A 520 -4.28 -19.21 -10.49
C LEU A 520 -5.61 -19.29 -9.76
N LEU A 521 -6.33 -18.18 -9.61
CA LEU A 521 -7.62 -18.17 -8.93
C LEU A 521 -8.59 -19.21 -9.49
N ILE A 522 -8.77 -19.21 -10.81
CA ILE A 522 -9.62 -20.19 -11.50
C ILE A 522 -9.09 -21.61 -11.27
N ARG A 523 -7.76 -21.81 -11.29
CA ARG A 523 -7.12 -23.11 -11.03
C ARG A 523 -7.42 -23.65 -9.62
N ASP A 524 -7.35 -22.84 -8.57
CA ASP A 524 -7.61 -23.32 -7.20
C ASP A 524 -9.10 -23.62 -6.99
N VAL A 525 -9.99 -22.79 -7.54
CA VAL A 525 -11.44 -23.06 -7.53
C VAL A 525 -11.73 -24.36 -8.29
N ALA A 526 -11.15 -24.53 -9.46
CA ALA A 526 -11.26 -25.76 -10.24
C ALA A 526 -10.63 -26.97 -9.54
N GLY A 527 -9.52 -26.79 -8.83
CA GLY A 527 -8.86 -27.82 -8.04
C GLY A 527 -9.70 -28.26 -6.84
N TYR A 528 -10.36 -27.32 -6.16
CA TYR A 528 -11.28 -27.61 -5.07
C TYR A 528 -12.56 -28.32 -5.57
N LEU A 529 -13.19 -27.79 -6.62
CA LEU A 529 -14.44 -28.34 -7.16
C LEU A 529 -14.26 -29.66 -7.91
N GLY A 530 -13.15 -29.82 -8.63
CA GLY A 530 -12.87 -30.99 -9.48
C GLY A 530 -12.11 -32.13 -8.78
N ARG A 531 -11.76 -31.99 -7.49
CA ARG A 531 -11.08 -33.05 -6.72
C ARG A 531 -11.74 -33.29 -5.37
N ALA A 532 -12.55 -34.35 -5.29
CA ALA A 532 -13.26 -34.73 -4.07
C ALA A 532 -12.34 -34.89 -2.84
N SER A 533 -11.11 -35.38 -3.03
CA SER A 533 -10.13 -35.53 -1.95
C SER A 533 -9.59 -34.20 -1.40
N VAL A 534 -9.40 -33.20 -2.27
CA VAL A 534 -9.02 -31.84 -1.87
C VAL A 534 -10.18 -31.16 -1.16
N ARG A 535 -11.37 -31.26 -1.77
CA ARG A 535 -12.61 -30.71 -1.21
C ARG A 535 -12.89 -31.23 0.19
N GLY A 536 -12.82 -32.54 0.36
CA GLY A 536 -13.03 -33.22 1.65
C GLY A 536 -12.05 -32.73 2.71
N ALA A 537 -10.75 -32.76 2.42
CA ALA A 537 -9.72 -32.34 3.36
C ALA A 537 -9.87 -30.86 3.79
N VAL A 538 -10.16 -29.97 2.84
CA VAL A 538 -10.39 -28.55 3.14
C VAL A 538 -11.63 -28.37 4.03
N LEU A 539 -12.73 -29.05 3.72
CA LEU A 539 -13.94 -28.97 4.53
C LEU A 539 -13.76 -29.54 5.94
N ASP A 540 -12.97 -30.60 6.09
CA ASP A 540 -12.66 -31.18 7.39
C ASP A 540 -11.79 -30.23 8.23
N ALA A 541 -10.80 -29.57 7.61
CA ALA A 541 -9.97 -28.57 8.26
C ALA A 541 -10.77 -27.33 8.70
N VAL A 542 -11.68 -26.85 7.84
CA VAL A 542 -12.55 -25.72 8.18
C VAL A 542 -13.53 -26.12 9.28
N ALA A 543 -14.14 -27.32 9.21
CA ALA A 543 -15.04 -27.81 10.24
C ALA A 543 -14.37 -27.91 11.61
N ALA A 544 -13.11 -28.37 11.68
CA ALA A 544 -12.35 -28.45 12.93
C ALA A 544 -12.07 -27.09 13.58
N GLY A 545 -12.03 -26.00 12.80
CA GLY A 545 -11.85 -24.63 13.27
C GLY A 545 -13.16 -23.83 13.33
N PHE A 546 -14.32 -24.47 13.14
CA PHE A 546 -15.64 -23.83 13.13
C PHE A 546 -16.39 -24.13 14.45
N PRO A 547 -17.21 -23.20 14.98
CA PRO A 547 -18.01 -23.49 16.18
C PRO A 547 -18.94 -24.71 16.05
N GLU A 548 -18.98 -25.56 17.08
CA GLU A 548 -19.74 -26.83 17.06
C GLU A 548 -21.25 -26.66 17.28
N SER A 549 -21.70 -25.65 18.03
CA SER A 549 -23.12 -25.42 18.36
C SER A 549 -23.40 -23.96 18.74
N GLY A 550 -24.58 -23.41 18.45
CA GLY A 550 -25.02 -22.03 18.74
C GLY A 550 -25.11 -21.13 17.50
N GLU A 551 -25.40 -19.84 17.70
CA GLU A 551 -25.54 -18.88 16.59
C GLU A 551 -24.19 -18.39 16.06
N VAL A 552 -24.04 -18.32 14.73
CA VAL A 552 -22.78 -17.99 14.07
C VAL A 552 -22.99 -17.06 12.87
N VAL A 553 -22.47 -15.85 12.94
CA VAL A 553 -22.33 -14.96 11.77
C VAL A 553 -21.11 -15.40 10.95
N VAL A 554 -21.32 -15.73 9.68
CA VAL A 554 -20.26 -16.20 8.78
C VAL A 554 -19.94 -15.12 7.77
N VAL A 555 -18.67 -14.72 7.67
CA VAL A 555 -18.17 -13.84 6.61
C VAL A 555 -17.14 -14.61 5.79
N ALA A 556 -17.44 -14.81 4.51
CA ALA A 556 -16.63 -15.61 3.61
C ALA A 556 -16.16 -14.79 2.41
N HIS A 557 -14.93 -15.03 1.94
CA HIS A 557 -14.32 -14.26 0.86
C HIS A 557 -13.78 -15.16 -0.26
N SER A 558 -13.96 -14.77 -1.53
CA SER A 558 -13.36 -15.46 -2.68
C SER A 558 -13.72 -16.96 -2.70
N LEU A 559 -12.75 -17.87 -2.86
CA LEU A 559 -12.95 -19.33 -2.72
C LEU A 559 -13.61 -19.73 -1.38
N GLY A 560 -13.37 -18.96 -0.31
CA GLY A 560 -13.97 -19.19 1.00
C GLY A 560 -15.50 -19.15 0.96
N THR A 561 -16.11 -18.42 0.02
CA THR A 561 -17.56 -18.41 -0.18
C THR A 561 -18.09 -19.77 -0.66
N VAL A 562 -17.36 -20.43 -1.56
CA VAL A 562 -17.67 -21.79 -2.04
C VAL A 562 -17.50 -22.80 -0.90
N VAL A 563 -16.41 -22.68 -0.14
CA VAL A 563 -16.12 -23.54 1.01
C VAL A 563 -17.17 -23.39 2.11
N ALA A 564 -17.60 -22.16 2.40
CA ALA A 564 -18.64 -21.89 3.38
C ALA A 564 -19.99 -22.50 2.96
N MET A 565 -20.38 -22.36 1.69
CA MET A 565 -21.61 -22.98 1.16
C MET A 565 -21.56 -24.52 1.26
N ASP A 566 -20.43 -25.13 0.90
CA ASP A 566 -20.25 -26.57 1.01
C ASP A 566 -20.23 -27.07 2.46
N LEU A 567 -19.64 -26.29 3.38
CA LEU A 567 -19.64 -26.59 4.80
C LEU A 567 -21.05 -26.50 5.39
N LEU A 568 -21.85 -25.52 4.97
CA LEU A 568 -23.24 -25.35 5.41
C LEU A 568 -24.19 -26.37 4.79
N ALA A 569 -23.82 -26.98 3.66
CA ALA A 569 -24.52 -28.13 3.10
C ALA A 569 -24.31 -29.42 3.92
N ARG A 570 -23.24 -29.51 4.71
CA ARG A 570 -23.04 -30.63 5.64
C ARG A 570 -23.95 -30.45 6.86
N ALA A 571 -24.54 -31.54 7.33
CA ALA A 571 -25.44 -31.52 8.49
C ALA A 571 -24.71 -31.02 9.74
N ARG A 572 -25.16 -29.89 10.29
CA ARG A 572 -24.68 -29.28 11.54
C ARG A 572 -25.88 -28.78 12.36
N PRO A 573 -26.70 -29.70 12.90
CA PRO A 573 -28.02 -29.38 13.46
C PRO A 573 -27.96 -28.40 14.63
N ASP A 574 -26.84 -28.34 15.33
CA ASP A 574 -26.66 -27.48 16.50
C ASP A 574 -26.17 -26.08 16.15
N VAL A 575 -25.91 -25.76 14.87
CA VAL A 575 -25.43 -24.45 14.42
C VAL A 575 -26.50 -23.74 13.59
N THR A 576 -26.85 -22.52 14.01
CA THR A 576 -27.68 -21.60 13.22
C THR A 576 -26.81 -20.46 12.70
N VAL A 577 -27.07 -20.01 11.48
CA VAL A 577 -26.34 -18.92 10.84
C VAL A 577 -27.29 -17.73 10.64
N PRO A 578 -27.40 -16.81 11.61
CA PRO A 578 -28.28 -15.64 11.47
C PRO A 578 -27.92 -14.78 10.26
N LEU A 579 -26.64 -14.73 9.90
CA LEU A 579 -26.16 -14.01 8.73
C LEU A 579 -24.99 -14.74 8.05
N LEU A 580 -25.14 -14.98 6.75
CA LEU A 580 -24.06 -15.33 5.82
C LEU A 580 -23.69 -14.09 5.00
N VAL A 581 -22.43 -13.69 5.03
CA VAL A 581 -21.86 -12.66 4.16
C VAL A 581 -20.92 -13.32 3.16
N THR A 582 -21.20 -13.18 1.87
CA THR A 582 -20.27 -13.55 0.79
C THR A 582 -19.66 -12.30 0.18
N ALA A 583 -18.34 -12.25 0.07
CA ALA A 583 -17.62 -11.11 -0.49
C ALA A 583 -16.72 -11.55 -1.66
N GLY A 584 -16.75 -10.81 -2.77
CA GLY A 584 -15.94 -11.12 -3.96
C GLY A 584 -16.18 -12.55 -4.47
N SER A 585 -17.43 -12.99 -4.49
CA SER A 585 -17.75 -14.42 -4.64
C SER A 585 -17.77 -14.89 -6.11
N PRO A 586 -17.15 -16.04 -6.44
CA PRO A 586 -17.29 -16.68 -7.74
C PRO A 586 -18.58 -17.52 -7.88
N LEU A 587 -19.46 -17.54 -6.87
CA LEU A 587 -20.70 -18.34 -6.88
C LEU A 587 -21.67 -17.99 -8.02
N GLY A 588 -21.50 -16.85 -8.70
CA GLY A 588 -22.34 -16.46 -9.83
C GLY A 588 -21.97 -17.08 -11.17
N LEU A 589 -20.87 -17.85 -11.23
CA LEU A 589 -20.44 -18.57 -12.43
C LEU A 589 -21.09 -19.97 -12.47
N ASP A 590 -21.64 -20.38 -13.62
CA ASP A 590 -22.28 -21.68 -13.78
C ASP A 590 -21.30 -22.83 -13.54
N ALA A 591 -20.05 -22.66 -13.97
CA ALA A 591 -19.00 -23.63 -13.68
C ALA A 591 -18.77 -23.88 -12.17
N VAL A 592 -19.13 -22.92 -11.31
CA VAL A 592 -19.01 -22.99 -9.85
C VAL A 592 -20.30 -23.47 -9.20
N HIS A 593 -21.43 -22.79 -9.43
CA HIS A 593 -22.68 -23.13 -8.74
C HIS A 593 -23.25 -24.49 -9.17
N ASP A 594 -22.98 -24.95 -10.40
CA ASP A 594 -23.33 -26.31 -10.83
C ASP A 594 -22.48 -27.40 -10.15
N ARG A 595 -21.51 -27.05 -9.30
CA ARG A 595 -20.59 -28.00 -8.64
C ARG A 595 -20.51 -27.85 -7.13
N VAL A 596 -21.17 -26.86 -6.54
CA VAL A 596 -21.35 -26.78 -5.07
C VAL A 596 -22.12 -28.00 -4.55
N LEU A 597 -21.87 -28.39 -3.30
CA LEU A 597 -22.58 -29.47 -2.62
C LEU A 597 -24.02 -29.06 -2.27
N HIS A 598 -24.24 -27.79 -1.95
CA HIS A 598 -25.57 -27.27 -1.67
C HIS A 598 -26.40 -27.22 -2.96
N ARG A 599 -27.48 -28.01 -3.01
CA ARG A 599 -28.43 -28.04 -4.13
C ARG A 599 -29.88 -28.23 -3.66
N PRO A 600 -30.86 -27.69 -4.40
CA PRO A 600 -30.72 -26.76 -5.54
C PRO A 600 -30.15 -25.39 -5.12
N PRO A 601 -29.71 -24.52 -6.05
CA PRO A 601 -29.25 -23.16 -5.71
C PRO A 601 -30.29 -22.40 -4.89
N GLY A 602 -29.88 -21.94 -3.71
CA GLY A 602 -30.71 -21.29 -2.70
C GLY A 602 -29.88 -20.92 -1.49
N ALA A 603 -30.47 -20.19 -0.55
CA ALA A 603 -29.87 -20.03 0.77
C ALA A 603 -29.93 -21.38 1.52
N PRO A 604 -28.83 -21.85 2.16
CA PRO A 604 -28.89 -23.05 2.99
C PRO A 604 -29.92 -22.91 4.12
N ASP A 605 -30.60 -23.99 4.49
CA ASP A 605 -31.68 -23.98 5.49
C ASP A 605 -31.24 -23.42 6.87
N SER A 606 -29.95 -23.57 7.20
CA SER A 606 -29.37 -23.04 8.44
C SER A 606 -29.12 -21.53 8.42
N VAL A 607 -29.28 -20.87 7.26
CA VAL A 607 -28.99 -19.45 7.04
C VAL A 607 -30.27 -18.62 7.12
N GLY A 608 -30.38 -17.76 8.14
CA GLY A 608 -31.53 -16.86 8.31
C GLY A 608 -31.52 -15.66 7.36
N SER A 609 -30.35 -15.11 7.04
CA SER A 609 -30.18 -14.02 6.08
C SER A 609 -28.87 -14.15 5.32
N TRP A 610 -28.89 -13.80 4.03
CA TRP A 610 -27.70 -13.84 3.17
C TRP A 610 -27.46 -12.46 2.54
N LEU A 611 -26.30 -11.87 2.81
CA LEU A 611 -25.78 -10.69 2.16
C LEU A 611 -24.63 -11.05 1.22
N ASN A 612 -24.72 -10.62 -0.03
CA ASN A 612 -23.63 -10.70 -1.00
C ASN A 612 -23.05 -9.31 -1.27
N ALA A 613 -21.78 -9.11 -0.94
CA ALA A 613 -21.01 -7.91 -1.21
C ALA A 613 -20.11 -8.12 -2.44
N TRP A 614 -20.24 -7.28 -3.46
CA TRP A 614 -19.47 -7.42 -4.69
C TRP A 614 -19.13 -6.07 -5.31
N SER A 615 -18.00 -6.01 -6.03
CA SER A 615 -17.56 -4.82 -6.74
C SER A 615 -17.54 -5.09 -8.24
N PRO A 616 -18.01 -4.17 -9.09
CA PRO A 616 -17.85 -4.28 -10.55
C PRO A 616 -16.39 -4.30 -11.00
N ALA A 617 -15.47 -3.79 -10.18
CA ALA A 617 -14.03 -3.83 -10.45
C ALA A 617 -13.38 -5.19 -10.08
N ASP A 618 -14.11 -6.08 -9.39
CA ASP A 618 -13.60 -7.38 -8.95
C ASP A 618 -13.87 -8.47 -10.00
N ALA A 619 -12.80 -8.93 -10.68
CA ALA A 619 -12.88 -9.97 -11.71
C ALA A 619 -13.48 -11.29 -11.20
N VAL A 620 -13.31 -11.58 -9.91
CA VAL A 620 -13.76 -12.84 -9.31
C VAL A 620 -15.26 -12.81 -9.09
N ALA A 621 -15.81 -11.61 -8.93
CA ALA A 621 -17.24 -11.34 -8.80
C ALA A 621 -17.95 -11.11 -10.15
N ILE A 622 -17.34 -11.44 -11.31
CA ILE A 622 -17.95 -11.28 -12.66
C ILE A 622 -19.30 -12.02 -12.81
N GLY A 623 -19.61 -12.98 -11.94
CA GLY A 623 -20.91 -13.65 -11.87
C GLY A 623 -21.99 -12.91 -11.06
N CYS A 624 -21.65 -11.83 -10.35
CA CYS A 624 -22.56 -11.08 -9.49
C CYS A 624 -23.43 -10.08 -10.29
N PRO A 625 -24.62 -9.70 -9.78
CA PRO A 625 -25.24 -10.12 -8.52
C PRO A 625 -25.59 -11.62 -8.49
N LEU A 626 -25.64 -12.23 -7.30
CA LEU A 626 -25.93 -13.67 -7.13
C LEU A 626 -27.44 -13.99 -7.18
N ALA A 627 -28.28 -13.01 -6.86
CA ALA A 627 -29.74 -13.18 -6.82
C ALA A 627 -30.39 -13.90 -8.03
N PRO A 628 -29.97 -13.68 -9.30
CA PRO A 628 -30.56 -14.38 -10.45
C PRO A 628 -30.40 -15.90 -10.42
N VAL A 629 -29.35 -16.41 -9.75
CA VAL A 629 -29.05 -17.84 -9.66
C VAL A 629 -29.48 -18.40 -8.30
N TRP A 630 -29.23 -17.64 -7.23
CA TRP A 630 -29.37 -18.12 -5.85
C TRP A 630 -30.68 -17.71 -5.18
N GLY A 631 -31.53 -16.96 -5.88
CA GLY A 631 -32.88 -16.58 -5.45
C GLY A 631 -33.03 -15.11 -5.06
N ALA A 632 -34.26 -14.62 -4.96
CA ALA A 632 -34.53 -13.20 -4.65
C ALA A 632 -34.37 -12.85 -3.15
N GLY A 633 -34.07 -13.82 -2.29
CA GLY A 633 -33.94 -13.62 -0.83
C GLY A 633 -32.58 -13.08 -0.37
N LEU A 634 -31.61 -12.90 -1.28
CA LEU A 634 -30.29 -12.37 -0.97
C LEU A 634 -30.32 -10.83 -0.99
N THR A 635 -29.61 -10.21 -0.04
CA THR A 635 -29.30 -8.78 -0.12
C THR A 635 -28.01 -8.57 -0.90
N GLU A 636 -28.07 -7.81 -1.99
CA GLU A 636 -26.91 -7.45 -2.80
C GLU A 636 -26.39 -6.07 -2.38
N VAL A 637 -25.11 -5.99 -2.02
CA VAL A 637 -24.41 -4.73 -1.71
C VAL A 637 -23.30 -4.52 -2.72
N VAL A 638 -23.44 -3.47 -3.53
CA VAL A 638 -22.40 -3.09 -4.50
C VAL A 638 -21.38 -2.19 -3.82
N THR A 639 -20.13 -2.63 -3.72
CA THR A 639 -19.05 -1.84 -3.11
C THR A 639 -18.19 -1.16 -4.17
N ALA A 640 -17.70 0.04 -3.86
CA ALA A 640 -16.78 0.79 -4.71
C ALA A 640 -15.32 0.48 -4.36
N ASN A 641 -14.92 -0.80 -4.46
CA ASN A 641 -13.56 -1.21 -4.14
C ASN A 641 -12.55 -0.52 -5.08
N SER A 642 -11.39 -0.15 -4.55
CA SER A 642 -10.31 0.44 -5.35
C SER A 642 -9.89 -0.49 -6.49
N HIS A 643 -9.68 0.04 -7.69
CA HIS A 643 -9.12 -0.72 -8.82
C HIS A 643 -7.75 -1.36 -8.53
N ARG A 644 -7.05 -0.94 -7.47
CA ARG A 644 -5.76 -1.53 -7.05
C ARG A 644 -5.90 -2.70 -6.08
N ARG A 645 -7.05 -2.80 -5.40
CA ARG A 645 -7.38 -3.85 -4.42
C ARG A 645 -8.83 -4.29 -4.61
N PRO A 646 -9.26 -4.59 -5.86
CA PRO A 646 -10.68 -4.77 -6.13
C PRO A 646 -11.23 -6.02 -5.44
N HIS A 647 -10.37 -7.00 -5.22
CA HIS A 647 -10.67 -8.31 -4.62
C HIS A 647 -10.18 -8.44 -3.16
N ASP A 648 -9.88 -7.34 -2.46
CA ASP A 648 -9.46 -7.42 -1.05
C ASP A 648 -10.65 -7.35 -0.11
N ILE A 649 -10.78 -8.36 0.75
CA ILE A 649 -11.84 -8.45 1.79
C ILE A 649 -11.92 -7.23 2.71
N GLU A 650 -10.80 -6.56 2.98
CA GLU A 650 -10.76 -5.35 3.80
C GLU A 650 -11.50 -4.17 3.17
N GLU A 651 -11.54 -4.10 1.82
CA GLU A 651 -12.32 -3.09 1.08
C GLU A 651 -13.82 -3.40 1.15
N TYR A 652 -14.19 -4.68 1.15
CA TYR A 652 -15.57 -5.11 1.37
C TYR A 652 -16.04 -4.83 2.81
N LEU A 653 -15.24 -5.21 3.82
CA LEU A 653 -15.62 -5.10 5.23
C LEU A 653 -15.66 -3.67 5.76
N ARG A 654 -14.88 -2.76 5.18
CA ARG A 654 -14.95 -1.34 5.54
C ARG A 654 -16.18 -0.63 4.98
N HIS A 655 -16.93 -1.27 4.07
CA HIS A 655 -18.14 -0.69 3.52
C HIS A 655 -19.19 -0.55 4.63
N PRO A 656 -19.71 0.66 4.91
CA PRO A 656 -20.58 0.88 6.06
C PRO A 656 -21.81 -0.03 6.08
N GLU A 657 -22.44 -0.28 4.93
CA GLU A 657 -23.61 -1.15 4.84
C GLU A 657 -23.28 -2.62 5.18
N VAL A 658 -22.12 -3.13 4.74
CA VAL A 658 -21.68 -4.50 5.05
C VAL A 658 -21.42 -4.62 6.55
N ALA A 659 -20.69 -3.65 7.12
CA ALA A 659 -20.36 -3.62 8.54
C ALA A 659 -21.61 -3.47 9.42
N LEU A 660 -22.57 -2.63 9.04
CA LEU A 660 -23.86 -2.45 9.71
C LEU A 660 -24.65 -3.76 9.80
N ARG A 661 -24.70 -4.52 8.70
CA ARG A 661 -25.44 -5.79 8.65
C ARG A 661 -24.78 -6.86 9.51
N ILE A 662 -23.45 -6.93 9.48
CA ILE A 662 -22.69 -7.80 10.39
C ILE A 662 -22.96 -7.42 11.85
N ALA A 663 -22.93 -6.12 12.19
CA ALA A 663 -23.17 -5.66 13.56
C ALA A 663 -24.59 -5.98 14.06
N GLY A 664 -25.60 -5.79 13.21
CA GLY A 664 -26.99 -6.09 13.54
C GLY A 664 -27.20 -7.59 13.83
N ALA A 665 -26.57 -8.46 13.04
CA ALA A 665 -26.63 -9.90 13.27
C ALA A 665 -25.86 -10.35 14.52
N LEU A 666 -24.82 -9.63 14.94
CA LEU A 666 -24.10 -9.87 16.19
C LEU A 666 -24.84 -9.34 17.43
N ARG A 667 -25.91 -8.55 17.25
CA ARG A 667 -26.69 -7.92 18.33
C ARG A 667 -28.20 -7.93 18.02
N PRO A 668 -28.86 -9.10 18.07
CA PRO A 668 -30.26 -9.23 17.67
C PRO A 668 -31.28 -8.49 18.58
N GLY A 669 -30.85 -7.75 19.62
CA GLY A 669 -31.72 -7.05 20.57
C GLY A 669 -31.37 -5.59 20.90
N GLY A 670 -30.62 -4.89 20.02
CA GLY A 670 -30.18 -3.50 20.22
C GLY A 670 -30.99 -2.47 19.45
#